data_AF-A0A087Y007-F1
#
_entry.id   AF-A0A087Y007-F1
#
_cell.length_a   1.000
_cell.length_b   1.000
_cell.length_c   1.000
_cell.angle_alpha   90.00
_cell.angle_beta   90.00
_cell.angle_gamma   90.00
#
_symmetry.space_group_name_H-M   'P 1'
#
loop_
_entity.id
_entity.type
_entity.pdbx_description
1 polymer ?
#
loop_
_entity_poly.entity_id
_entity_poly.type
_entity_poly.pdbx_seq_one_letter_code
_entity_poly.pdbx_strand_id
1 'polypeptide(L)'
;MAADNDPESEVFEITDFTTASEWERFVSRVEEVLNEWKLTENYVEKTSPEKGAYINGSWEEQSLDIHFADFKFYITHHFLKEDCKKENGKSEEDTLPLAMQDLLCMHNDFPPRAHCLVRWYGLREFVVISPGANCEAIISESKCNLLLSSVSMSLSNSGCQVPMFVQIQQKWRRIYAGECQGPGVRTDFEIVHLRKVPSQYNHLSGLLDIFKSKIGCNLLPLPPVNIAIRYTYILQDWQQSSWPQQPPDFDTLLGGEVGGVEFGNLPFGACEEPISELHLATTWPHLTEGIVVDNDVYSDLDPLQAPHWSIRVRTADNLQCLLGDFITEFFKLCCQKESAEEILGRVNAEEEGQENSDISSALSKLTEPAAPVPLSKLSVSSMVHSARRRIRRHRHIDESPLHVDMLNSILLYLFPDAAVEKSSDKEKTTQANSCRPSEQEKSPDDNLYLQLKSAPCNSLTYRLALCLCMVNYSYGGLAAVAHLWQEFVLELRYRWENNYLVYGLTGGSPDLRCCLLHQKFQMLNCCIERKRARDEARKVQEGNRERERKVSGGRASASTTRETPQGKSWDSWSDSEDEFFECLSDQGEMESSHSEAGKDSSKLKADGRLHPYNNMTLLHSAELLYVPVTQEPAPMTEDQLEEQSEVLAKLGTSAEGTHLRARMQSACLLSDMESFKAANPGCVLEDFVRWYSPRDYVEEEVVDEKGSTVIRGELSARMKIPGNMWVEAWDTARVIPARRQKRLFDDTKEAEKVLHYLAMMKPGDLAHHLLPCLLHAAIMKLKQEESVENIPSVEKSIQQAASQANKLLHSANYDYKKLEDFINQLVTMETVITEARSLKAKFAVDEEEENGEAADELEKFVTLLLEEPEVVVLGAGQARIGRIIHRLFINAQRAALLAPVDDDLEPAAESRKIPDFPPPAGREILLRTCVPRPAPYSKALPQRLFCVLMKDEFRLAGAFSADTSFF
;
A
#
# COMPACT_ATOMS: atom_id res chain seq x y z
N MET A 1 -75.83 -39.28 45.47
CA MET A 1 -75.21 -40.56 45.08
C MET A 1 -75.73 -40.93 43.71
N ALA A 2 -74.81 -41.31 42.82
CA ALA A 2 -74.96 -42.03 41.55
C ALA A 2 -75.58 -41.33 40.31
N ALA A 3 -74.79 -41.44 39.22
CA ALA A 3 -75.10 -41.55 37.79
C ALA A 3 -75.66 -40.31 37.04
N ASP A 4 -74.89 -39.80 36.07
CA ASP A 4 -75.07 -40.16 34.66
C ASP A 4 -73.85 -39.78 33.80
N ASN A 5 -73.39 -40.75 33.02
CA ASN A 5 -72.58 -40.57 31.82
C ASN A 5 -73.49 -40.05 30.70
N ASP A 6 -73.01 -39.09 29.90
CA ASP A 6 -73.06 -39.26 28.44
C ASP A 6 -72.02 -38.36 27.71
N PRO A 7 -71.56 -38.79 26.53
CA PRO A 7 -70.36 -38.34 25.80
C PRO A 7 -70.68 -37.28 24.72
N GLU A 8 -69.66 -36.89 23.95
CA GLU A 8 -69.62 -36.01 22.75
C GLU A 8 -68.69 -34.81 23.02
N SER A 9 -67.51 -34.66 22.42
CA SER A 9 -67.05 -35.05 21.09
C SER A 9 -65.57 -35.46 21.16
N GLU A 10 -65.29 -36.71 20.81
CA GLU A 10 -63.99 -37.07 20.26
C GLU A 10 -63.78 -36.15 19.05
N VAL A 11 -62.87 -35.19 19.20
CA VAL A 11 -62.22 -34.57 18.04
C VAL A 11 -61.60 -35.75 17.33
N PHE A 12 -62.23 -36.19 16.23
CA PHE A 12 -61.58 -37.05 15.28
C PHE A 12 -60.30 -36.30 14.88
N GLU A 13 -59.16 -36.67 15.48
CA GLU A 13 -57.89 -36.59 14.79
C GLU A 13 -58.11 -37.44 13.54
N ILE A 14 -58.54 -36.76 12.47
CA ILE A 14 -58.35 -37.26 11.12
C ILE A 14 -56.83 -37.35 11.00
N THR A 15 -56.31 -38.51 11.37
CA THR A 15 -54.95 -38.90 11.04
C THR A 15 -54.95 -39.01 9.53
N ASP A 16 -54.56 -37.92 8.89
CA ASP A 16 -54.47 -37.87 7.45
C ASP A 16 -53.35 -38.82 7.01
N PHE A 17 -53.74 -40.01 6.53
CA PHE A 17 -52.82 -41.01 6.00
C PHE A 17 -52.38 -40.66 4.57
N THR A 18 -52.77 -39.50 4.04
CA THR A 18 -52.22 -39.03 2.77
C THR A 18 -50.76 -38.63 3.00
N THR A 19 -49.86 -39.36 2.34
CA THR A 19 -48.46 -38.93 2.26
C THR A 19 -48.44 -37.65 1.42
N ALA A 20 -48.17 -36.50 2.06
CA ALA A 20 -48.02 -35.23 1.34
C ALA A 20 -47.15 -35.44 0.10
N SER A 21 -47.60 -34.92 -1.04
CA SER A 21 -46.81 -34.96 -2.26
C SER A 21 -45.53 -34.14 -2.11
N GLU A 22 -44.49 -34.42 -2.89
CA GLU A 22 -43.28 -33.59 -2.91
C GLU A 22 -43.59 -32.13 -3.25
N TRP A 23 -44.64 -31.91 -4.05
CA TRP A 23 -45.15 -30.60 -4.40
C TRP A 23 -45.80 -29.87 -3.21
N GLU A 24 -46.66 -30.55 -2.44
CA GLU A 24 -47.25 -29.98 -1.22
C GLU A 24 -46.19 -29.67 -0.16
N ARG A 25 -45.18 -30.54 0.00
CA ARG A 25 -44.04 -30.28 0.90
C ARG A 25 -43.27 -29.03 0.47
N PHE A 26 -43.07 -28.84 -0.83
CA PHE A 26 -42.39 -27.66 -1.36
C PHE A 26 -43.20 -26.39 -1.11
N VAL A 27 -44.51 -26.39 -1.39
CA VAL A 27 -45.40 -25.25 -1.12
C VAL A 27 -45.41 -24.90 0.37
N SER A 28 -45.57 -25.90 1.24
CA SER A 28 -45.51 -25.72 2.70
C SER A 28 -44.17 -25.13 3.14
N ARG A 29 -43.05 -25.57 2.56
CA ARG A 29 -41.73 -25.01 2.88
C ARG A 29 -41.59 -23.55 2.44
N VAL A 30 -42.15 -23.17 1.29
CA VAL A 30 -42.17 -21.76 0.85
C VAL A 30 -43.02 -20.92 1.81
N GLU A 31 -44.19 -21.42 2.24
CA GLU A 31 -45.04 -20.74 3.23
C GLU A 31 -44.34 -20.56 4.58
N GLU A 32 -43.62 -21.57 5.06
CA GLU A 32 -42.80 -21.46 6.28
C GLU A 32 -41.77 -20.33 6.16
N VAL A 33 -41.08 -20.22 5.03
CA VAL A 33 -40.09 -19.16 4.78
C VAL A 33 -40.74 -17.79 4.78
N LEU A 34 -41.89 -17.63 4.12
CA LEU A 34 -42.64 -16.37 4.11
C LEU A 34 -43.07 -15.93 5.52
N ASN A 35 -43.48 -16.89 6.35
CA ASN A 35 -43.85 -16.66 7.75
C ASN A 35 -42.63 -16.36 8.63
N GLU A 36 -41.51 -17.06 8.43
CA GLU A 36 -40.24 -16.83 9.15
C GLU A 36 -39.72 -15.39 8.91
N TRP A 37 -39.85 -14.90 7.68
CA TRP A 37 -39.48 -13.54 7.29
C TRP A 37 -40.55 -12.48 7.62
N LYS A 38 -41.68 -12.88 8.22
CA LYS A 38 -42.81 -12.00 8.60
C LYS A 38 -43.41 -11.21 7.43
N LEU A 39 -43.37 -11.76 6.22
CA LEU A 39 -43.91 -11.12 5.01
C LEU A 39 -45.44 -11.21 4.91
N THR A 40 -46.09 -11.85 5.88
CA THR A 40 -47.54 -11.97 6.02
C THR A 40 -48.15 -10.88 6.92
N GLU A 41 -47.31 -10.12 7.65
CA GLU A 41 -47.77 -8.99 8.46
C GLU A 41 -47.94 -7.74 7.56
N ASN A 42 -49.20 -7.32 7.35
CA ASN A 42 -49.50 -6.12 6.54
C ASN A 42 -49.06 -4.83 7.27
N TYR A 43 -47.88 -4.31 6.92
CA TYR A 43 -47.49 -2.95 7.28
C TYR A 43 -47.95 -1.99 6.17
N VAL A 44 -48.79 -1.01 6.53
CA VAL A 44 -49.25 0.01 5.59
C VAL A 44 -48.22 1.14 5.55
N GLU A 45 -47.20 1.01 4.69
CA GLU A 45 -46.33 2.13 4.34
C GLU A 45 -47.04 3.03 3.32
N LYS A 46 -47.42 4.25 3.71
CA LYS A 46 -48.13 5.19 2.82
C LYS A 46 -47.23 6.11 2.01
N THR A 47 -45.92 6.03 2.15
CA THR A 47 -44.97 6.96 1.52
C THR A 47 -44.39 6.36 0.25
N SER A 48 -44.71 6.96 -0.90
CA SER A 48 -43.99 6.69 -2.15
C SER A 48 -42.50 6.94 -1.96
N PRO A 49 -41.61 6.15 -2.59
CA PRO A 49 -40.18 6.32 -2.45
C PRO A 49 -39.75 7.73 -2.87
N GLU A 50 -38.87 8.34 -2.07
CA GLU A 50 -38.23 9.60 -2.43
C GLU A 50 -37.47 9.46 -3.76
N LYS A 51 -37.33 10.58 -4.47
CA LYS A 51 -36.55 10.63 -5.71
C LYS A 51 -35.09 10.29 -5.40
N GLY A 52 -34.55 9.26 -6.06
CA GLY A 52 -33.21 8.75 -5.82
C GLY A 52 -33.11 7.66 -4.73
N ALA A 53 -34.22 7.25 -4.11
CA ALA A 53 -34.21 6.25 -3.03
C ALA A 53 -33.61 4.90 -3.47
N TYR A 54 -33.81 4.50 -4.74
CA TYR A 54 -33.26 3.23 -5.26
C TYR A 54 -31.76 3.29 -5.55
N ILE A 55 -31.19 4.50 -5.64
CA ILE A 55 -29.76 4.74 -5.90
C ILE A 55 -29.01 4.89 -4.59
N ASN A 56 -29.56 5.67 -3.66
CA ASN A 56 -28.90 6.04 -2.40
C ASN A 56 -29.28 5.12 -1.23
N GLY A 57 -30.37 4.36 -1.34
CA GLY A 57 -30.84 3.49 -0.27
C GLY A 57 -30.05 2.18 -0.17
N SER A 58 -29.89 1.69 1.06
CA SER A 58 -29.22 0.42 1.32
C SER A 58 -30.18 -0.75 1.09
N TRP A 59 -29.82 -1.64 0.15
CA TRP A 59 -30.53 -2.89 -0.11
C TRP A 59 -30.03 -4.00 0.82
N GLU A 60 -30.95 -4.74 1.42
CA GLU A 60 -30.65 -5.94 2.20
C GLU A 60 -31.18 -7.19 1.47
N GLU A 61 -30.47 -8.30 1.63
CA GLU A 61 -30.82 -9.58 1.03
C GLU A 61 -30.80 -10.69 2.08
N GLN A 62 -31.87 -11.47 2.16
CA GLN A 62 -31.96 -12.66 3.01
C GLN A 62 -32.17 -13.88 2.11
N SER A 63 -31.34 -14.92 2.29
CA SER A 63 -31.37 -16.11 1.42
C SER A 63 -31.49 -17.40 2.23
N LEU A 64 -32.32 -18.31 1.75
CA LEU A 64 -32.51 -19.65 2.32
C LEU A 64 -32.50 -20.73 1.24
N ASP A 65 -32.08 -21.91 1.65
CA ASP A 65 -32.09 -23.11 0.82
C ASP A 65 -33.44 -23.83 0.92
N ILE A 66 -34.05 -24.12 -0.23
CA ILE A 66 -35.29 -24.90 -0.34
C ILE A 66 -35.12 -26.03 -1.35
N HIS A 67 -35.78 -27.16 -1.11
CA HIS A 67 -35.61 -28.38 -1.90
C HIS A 67 -36.95 -28.82 -2.50
N PHE A 68 -36.95 -29.08 -3.80
CA PHE A 68 -38.02 -29.78 -4.50
C PHE A 68 -37.47 -31.15 -4.91
N ALA A 69 -37.83 -32.20 -4.17
CA ALA A 69 -37.21 -33.52 -4.30
C ALA A 69 -35.66 -33.40 -4.22
N ASP A 70 -34.94 -33.89 -5.24
CA ASP A 70 -33.48 -33.80 -5.33
C ASP A 70 -32.96 -32.45 -5.86
N PHE A 71 -33.86 -31.54 -6.27
CA PHE A 71 -33.47 -30.28 -6.88
C PHE A 71 -33.40 -29.15 -5.84
N LYS A 72 -32.26 -28.45 -5.80
CA LYS A 72 -32.01 -27.36 -4.86
C LYS A 72 -32.36 -26.01 -5.47
N PHE A 73 -33.10 -25.21 -4.71
CA PHE A 73 -33.48 -23.83 -5.01
C PHE A 73 -32.97 -22.91 -3.90
N TYR A 74 -32.64 -21.68 -4.28
CA TYR A 74 -32.40 -20.56 -3.36
C TYR A 74 -33.61 -19.64 -3.41
N ILE A 75 -34.22 -19.39 -2.26
CA ILE A 75 -35.21 -18.34 -2.12
C ILE A 75 -34.52 -17.12 -1.51
N THR A 76 -34.56 -15.99 -2.22
CA THR A 76 -33.91 -14.73 -1.81
C THR A 76 -34.95 -13.63 -1.69
N HIS A 77 -35.02 -12.99 -0.52
CA HIS A 77 -35.82 -11.80 -0.27
C HIS A 77 -34.94 -10.57 -0.40
N HIS A 78 -35.33 -9.67 -1.30
CA HIS A 78 -34.66 -8.40 -1.56
C HIS A 78 -35.57 -7.26 -1.12
N PHE A 79 -35.09 -6.36 -0.26
CA PHE A 79 -35.86 -5.21 0.20
C PHE A 79 -34.98 -3.98 0.42
N LEU A 80 -35.57 -2.81 0.21
CA LEU A 80 -34.94 -1.52 0.49
C LEU A 80 -35.10 -1.19 1.98
N LYS A 81 -33.99 -0.95 2.69
CA LYS A 81 -34.03 -0.57 4.09
C LYS A 81 -34.43 0.90 4.24
N GLU A 82 -35.55 1.15 4.90
CA GLU A 82 -36.04 2.50 5.18
C GLU A 82 -36.07 2.79 6.68
N ASP A 83 -35.57 3.96 7.07
CA ASP A 83 -35.60 4.46 8.45
C ASP A 83 -36.99 5.02 8.79
N CYS A 84 -38.05 4.20 8.76
CA CYS A 84 -39.41 4.63 9.09
C CYS A 84 -39.96 4.00 10.39
N LYS A 85 -40.55 4.86 11.22
CA LYS A 85 -41.28 4.48 12.44
C LYS A 85 -42.56 3.75 12.02
N LYS A 86 -42.64 2.45 12.30
CA LYS A 86 -43.83 1.62 12.07
C LYS A 86 -45.01 2.18 12.90
N GLU A 87 -45.95 2.87 12.26
CA GLU A 87 -47.24 3.20 12.87
C GLU A 87 -48.25 2.09 12.52
N ASN A 88 -48.81 1.45 13.55
CA ASN A 88 -49.86 0.44 13.40
C ASN A 88 -51.19 1.13 13.05
N GLY A 89 -51.39 1.48 11.79
CA GLY A 89 -52.69 1.87 11.24
C GLY A 89 -53.52 0.64 10.86
N LYS A 90 -54.82 0.62 11.20
CA LYS A 90 -55.75 -0.37 10.65
C LYS A 90 -55.84 -0.17 9.13
N SER A 91 -55.54 -1.21 8.35
CA SER A 91 -55.67 -1.21 6.89
C SER A 91 -57.14 -1.04 6.48
N GLU A 92 -57.44 -0.03 5.65
CA GLU A 92 -58.71 0.03 4.94
C GLU A 92 -58.77 -1.13 3.93
N GLU A 93 -59.90 -1.86 3.88
CA GLU A 93 -60.10 -3.08 3.06
C GLU A 93 -59.89 -2.86 1.54
N ASP A 94 -59.81 -1.61 1.07
CA ASP A 94 -59.72 -1.23 -0.34
C ASP A 94 -58.31 -0.82 -0.85
N THR A 95 -57.28 -0.87 0.01
CA THR A 95 -55.93 -0.38 -0.32
C THR A 95 -55.21 -1.35 -1.27
N LEU A 96 -54.66 -0.85 -2.39
CA LEU A 96 -53.86 -1.66 -3.32
C LEU A 96 -52.51 -2.06 -2.69
N PRO A 97 -51.99 -3.27 -2.98
CA PRO A 97 -50.65 -3.70 -2.57
C PRO A 97 -49.56 -2.66 -2.91
N LEU A 98 -48.54 -2.55 -2.05
CA LEU A 98 -47.42 -1.60 -2.23
C LEU A 98 -46.75 -1.76 -3.60
N ALA A 99 -46.51 -3.00 -4.02
CA ALA A 99 -45.94 -3.32 -5.32
C ALA A 99 -46.74 -2.71 -6.48
N MET A 100 -48.08 -2.67 -6.39
CA MET A 100 -48.95 -2.08 -7.42
C MET A 100 -48.85 -0.55 -7.45
N GLN A 101 -48.66 0.09 -6.29
CA GLN A 101 -48.43 1.54 -6.20
C GLN A 101 -47.06 1.90 -6.81
N ASP A 102 -46.04 1.08 -6.55
CA ASP A 102 -44.69 1.24 -7.08
C ASP A 102 -44.65 1.16 -8.61
N LEU A 103 -45.48 0.32 -9.25
CA LEU A 103 -45.55 0.22 -10.72
C LEU A 103 -45.82 1.57 -11.40
N LEU A 104 -46.57 2.46 -10.74
CA LEU A 104 -46.96 3.77 -11.24
C LEU A 104 -45.98 4.89 -10.83
N CYS A 105 -45.09 4.65 -9.86
CA CYS A 105 -44.19 5.67 -9.31
C CYS A 105 -43.16 6.15 -10.34
N MET A 106 -43.16 7.45 -10.67
CA MET A 106 -42.32 8.06 -11.73
C MET A 106 -40.96 8.58 -11.23
N HIS A 107 -40.73 8.58 -9.91
CA HIS A 107 -39.58 9.29 -9.33
C HIS A 107 -38.25 8.56 -9.53
N ASN A 108 -38.27 7.24 -9.71
CA ASN A 108 -37.08 6.39 -9.75
C ASN A 108 -36.98 5.60 -11.06
N ASP A 109 -37.33 6.26 -12.17
CA ASP A 109 -37.28 5.65 -13.49
C ASP A 109 -35.83 5.50 -13.95
N PHE A 110 -35.46 4.30 -14.41
CA PHE A 110 -34.12 3.96 -14.90
C PHE A 110 -32.97 4.08 -13.88
N PRO A 111 -33.01 3.40 -12.72
CA PRO A 111 -31.92 3.45 -11.75
C PRO A 111 -30.61 2.83 -12.33
N PRO A 112 -29.45 3.51 -12.25
CA PRO A 112 -28.18 3.06 -12.83
C PRO A 112 -27.61 1.80 -12.18
N ARG A 113 -27.71 1.71 -10.83
CA ARG A 113 -27.21 0.62 -10.00
C ARG A 113 -28.38 0.04 -9.19
N ALA A 114 -29.11 -0.90 -9.78
CA ALA A 114 -30.17 -1.63 -9.09
C ALA A 114 -30.31 -3.04 -9.65
N HIS A 115 -30.96 -3.92 -8.87
CA HIS A 115 -31.34 -5.24 -9.36
C HIS A 115 -32.24 -5.13 -10.61
N CYS A 116 -32.13 -6.08 -11.54
CA CYS A 116 -32.83 -6.00 -12.83
C CYS A 116 -34.36 -5.89 -12.69
N LEU A 117 -34.96 -6.60 -11.72
CA LEU A 117 -36.39 -6.52 -11.42
C LEU A 117 -36.82 -5.14 -10.89
N VAL A 118 -35.95 -4.46 -10.13
CA VAL A 118 -36.17 -3.07 -9.68
C VAL A 118 -36.14 -2.13 -10.89
N ARG A 119 -35.18 -2.31 -11.80
CA ARG A 119 -35.11 -1.51 -13.03
C ARG A 119 -36.34 -1.69 -13.93
N TRP A 120 -36.84 -2.92 -14.06
CA TRP A 120 -37.95 -3.23 -14.96
C TRP A 120 -39.31 -2.87 -14.37
N TYR A 121 -39.56 -3.26 -13.12
CA TYR A 121 -40.87 -3.13 -12.48
C TYR A 121 -40.97 -1.96 -11.49
N GLY A 122 -39.84 -1.45 -10.96
CA GLY A 122 -39.82 -0.34 -10.01
C GLY A 122 -40.12 -0.75 -8.56
N LEU A 123 -39.97 -2.03 -8.21
CA LEU A 123 -40.35 -2.60 -6.92
C LEU A 123 -39.34 -2.28 -5.80
N ARG A 124 -39.84 -2.02 -4.58
CA ARG A 124 -39.03 -1.81 -3.36
C ARG A 124 -38.70 -3.10 -2.61
N GLU A 125 -39.55 -4.10 -2.76
CA GLU A 125 -39.48 -5.37 -2.06
C GLU A 125 -39.99 -6.49 -2.97
N PHE A 126 -39.24 -7.60 -3.04
CA PHE A 126 -39.62 -8.78 -3.83
C PHE A 126 -38.86 -10.04 -3.38
N VAL A 127 -39.41 -11.21 -3.70
CA VAL A 127 -38.79 -12.52 -3.46
C VAL A 127 -38.43 -13.17 -4.78
N VAL A 128 -37.24 -13.78 -4.89
CA VAL A 128 -36.78 -14.53 -6.07
C VAL A 128 -36.46 -15.96 -5.68
N ILE A 129 -37.04 -16.93 -6.39
CA ILE A 129 -36.68 -18.33 -6.34
C ILE A 129 -35.77 -18.63 -7.54
N SER A 130 -34.51 -18.97 -7.27
CA SER A 130 -33.50 -19.27 -8.29
C SER A 130 -32.94 -20.69 -8.14
N PRO A 131 -32.57 -21.37 -9.24
CA PRO A 131 -31.98 -22.70 -9.16
C PRO A 131 -30.57 -22.66 -8.55
N GLY A 132 -30.19 -23.70 -7.81
CA GLY A 132 -28.89 -23.85 -7.16
C GLY A 132 -27.69 -23.64 -8.09
N ALA A 133 -26.50 -23.33 -7.55
CA ALA A 133 -25.29 -23.07 -8.36
C ALA A 133 -24.91 -24.25 -9.28
N ASN A 134 -25.14 -25.48 -8.81
CA ASN A 134 -24.81 -26.72 -9.52
C ASN A 134 -26.03 -27.36 -10.22
N CYS A 135 -27.18 -26.69 -10.26
CA CYS A 135 -28.43 -27.23 -10.78
C CYS A 135 -28.70 -26.78 -12.22
N GLU A 136 -29.33 -27.66 -13.01
CA GLU A 136 -29.70 -27.36 -14.41
C GLU A 136 -30.71 -26.21 -14.50
N ALA A 137 -30.66 -25.43 -15.58
CA ALA A 137 -31.64 -24.38 -15.84
C ALA A 137 -33.07 -24.93 -16.04
N ILE A 138 -34.08 -24.18 -15.61
CA ILE A 138 -35.49 -24.55 -15.77
C ILE A 138 -35.95 -24.14 -17.17
N ILE A 139 -35.94 -25.08 -18.13
CA ILE A 139 -36.28 -24.80 -19.54
C ILE A 139 -37.66 -25.37 -19.92
N SER A 140 -38.09 -26.45 -19.26
CA SER A 140 -39.36 -27.13 -19.57
C SER A 140 -40.56 -26.30 -19.12
N GLU A 141 -41.47 -26.00 -20.03
CA GLU A 141 -42.72 -25.26 -19.76
C GLU A 141 -43.55 -25.89 -18.63
N SER A 142 -43.64 -27.22 -18.59
CA SER A 142 -44.32 -27.95 -17.51
C SER A 142 -43.71 -27.69 -16.13
N LYS A 143 -42.37 -27.60 -16.04
CA LYS A 143 -41.65 -27.31 -14.78
C LYS A 143 -41.84 -25.84 -14.39
N CYS A 144 -41.83 -24.93 -15.35
CA CYS A 144 -42.12 -23.51 -15.13
C CYS A 144 -43.53 -23.32 -14.56
N ASN A 145 -44.53 -23.93 -15.20
CA ASN A 145 -45.92 -23.84 -14.76
C ASN A 145 -46.11 -24.47 -13.38
N LEU A 146 -45.47 -25.61 -13.08
CA LEU A 146 -45.51 -26.22 -11.75
C LEU A 146 -44.97 -25.29 -10.67
N LEU A 147 -43.82 -24.64 -10.91
CA LEU A 147 -43.23 -23.70 -9.95
C LEU A 147 -44.10 -22.44 -9.79
N LEU A 148 -44.61 -21.89 -10.89
CA LEU A 148 -45.53 -20.75 -10.83
C LEU A 148 -46.83 -21.09 -10.10
N SER A 149 -47.39 -22.29 -10.30
CA SER A 149 -48.54 -22.77 -9.52
C SER A 149 -48.19 -22.92 -8.04
N SER A 150 -46.98 -23.39 -7.71
CA SER A 150 -46.49 -23.49 -6.32
C SER A 150 -46.43 -22.11 -5.67
N VAL A 151 -45.88 -21.12 -6.39
CA VAL A 151 -45.82 -19.72 -5.95
C VAL A 151 -47.22 -19.15 -5.75
N SER A 152 -48.12 -19.31 -6.73
CA SER A 152 -49.49 -18.82 -6.68
C SER A 152 -50.28 -19.38 -5.49
N MET A 153 -50.09 -20.67 -5.18
CA MET A 153 -50.69 -21.30 -3.99
C MET A 153 -50.09 -20.79 -2.70
N SER A 154 -48.76 -20.69 -2.60
CA SER A 154 -48.10 -20.18 -1.39
C SER A 154 -48.49 -18.73 -1.07
N LEU A 155 -48.63 -17.87 -2.09
CA LEU A 155 -49.11 -16.49 -1.93
C LEU A 155 -50.57 -16.46 -1.46
N SER A 156 -51.44 -17.27 -2.07
CA SER A 156 -52.86 -17.34 -1.71
C SER A 156 -53.09 -17.89 -0.30
N ASN A 157 -52.29 -18.88 0.13
CA ASN A 157 -52.42 -19.52 1.43
C ASN A 157 -51.86 -18.64 2.57
N SER A 158 -50.71 -18.01 2.32
CA SER A 158 -50.04 -17.15 3.31
C SER A 158 -50.65 -15.74 3.42
N GLY A 159 -51.36 -15.29 2.38
CA GLY A 159 -51.86 -13.92 2.28
C GLY A 159 -50.75 -12.88 2.06
N CYS A 160 -49.55 -13.31 1.66
CA CYS A 160 -48.41 -12.44 1.39
C CYS A 160 -48.66 -11.56 0.16
N GLN A 161 -48.47 -10.24 0.32
CA GLN A 161 -48.65 -9.24 -0.75
C GLN A 161 -47.35 -8.87 -1.47
N VAL A 162 -46.23 -9.50 -1.10
CA VAL A 162 -44.92 -9.25 -1.70
C VAL A 162 -44.82 -10.02 -3.03
N PRO A 163 -44.40 -9.37 -4.14
CA PRO A 163 -44.21 -10.05 -5.41
C PRO A 163 -43.17 -11.17 -5.32
N MET A 164 -43.51 -12.35 -5.85
CA MET A 164 -42.61 -13.49 -5.92
C MET A 164 -42.30 -13.86 -7.36
N PHE A 165 -41.02 -14.04 -7.66
CA PHE A 165 -40.48 -14.35 -8.98
C PHE A 165 -39.78 -15.69 -8.99
N VAL A 166 -39.90 -16.43 -10.08
CA VAL A 166 -39.13 -17.65 -10.35
C VAL A 166 -38.18 -17.37 -11.51
N GLN A 167 -36.89 -17.66 -11.32
CA GLN A 167 -35.90 -17.56 -12.39
C GLN A 167 -36.04 -18.75 -13.34
N ILE A 168 -36.34 -18.47 -14.60
CA ILE A 168 -36.60 -19.45 -15.66
C ILE A 168 -35.54 -19.28 -16.76
N GLN A 169 -35.33 -20.32 -17.58
CA GLN A 169 -34.28 -20.39 -18.61
C GLN A 169 -32.87 -20.32 -18.02
N GLN A 170 -31.87 -20.13 -18.89
CA GLN A 170 -30.46 -19.99 -18.50
C GLN A 170 -30.24 -18.71 -17.68
N LYS A 171 -29.45 -18.81 -16.60
CA LYS A 171 -29.21 -17.70 -15.64
C LYS A 171 -28.76 -16.39 -16.31
N TRP A 172 -27.92 -16.48 -17.34
CA TRP A 172 -27.41 -15.30 -18.07
C TRP A 172 -28.51 -14.52 -18.83
N ARG A 173 -29.63 -15.16 -19.21
CA ARG A 173 -30.75 -14.50 -19.90
C ARG A 173 -31.59 -13.63 -18.97
N ARG A 174 -31.50 -13.85 -17.66
CA ARG A 174 -32.24 -13.12 -16.61
C ARG A 174 -33.75 -13.06 -16.91
N ILE A 175 -34.35 -14.21 -17.22
CA ILE A 175 -35.80 -14.32 -17.44
C ILE A 175 -36.45 -14.73 -16.13
N TYR A 176 -37.47 -14.00 -15.73
CA TYR A 176 -38.25 -14.24 -14.53
C TYR A 176 -39.73 -14.25 -14.91
N ALA A 177 -40.49 -15.14 -14.28
CA ALA A 177 -41.94 -15.07 -14.26
C ALA A 177 -42.39 -14.96 -12.79
N GLY A 178 -43.37 -14.12 -12.51
CA GLY A 178 -43.77 -13.87 -11.14
C GLY A 178 -45.24 -13.52 -11.01
N GLU A 179 -45.70 -13.53 -9.78
CA GLU A 179 -47.07 -13.18 -9.41
C GLU A 179 -47.07 -12.36 -8.13
N CYS A 180 -48.01 -11.42 -8.02
CA CYS A 180 -48.34 -10.71 -6.79
C CYS A 180 -49.85 -10.81 -6.58
N GLN A 181 -50.27 -11.19 -5.37
CA GLN A 181 -51.68 -11.28 -4.99
C GLN A 181 -51.99 -10.24 -3.92
N GLY A 182 -53.19 -9.67 -4.00
CA GLY A 182 -53.75 -8.77 -3.00
C GLY A 182 -55.23 -9.06 -2.80
N PRO A 183 -55.90 -8.35 -1.88
CA PRO A 183 -57.33 -8.54 -1.64
C PRO A 183 -58.13 -8.23 -2.92
N GLY A 184 -58.61 -9.28 -3.59
CA GLY A 184 -59.43 -9.16 -4.79
C GLY A 184 -58.68 -8.75 -6.07
N VAL A 185 -57.35 -8.77 -6.06
CA VAL A 185 -56.50 -8.32 -7.18
C VAL A 185 -55.30 -9.22 -7.38
N ARG A 186 -54.86 -9.38 -8.63
CA ARG A 186 -53.68 -10.17 -9.02
C ARG A 186 -52.86 -9.43 -10.06
N THR A 187 -51.54 -9.43 -9.94
CA THR A 187 -50.61 -8.95 -10.98
C THR A 187 -49.74 -10.08 -11.46
N ASP A 188 -49.75 -10.29 -12.78
CA ASP A 188 -48.86 -11.23 -13.44
C ASP A 188 -47.64 -10.49 -14.01
N PHE A 189 -46.44 -11.00 -13.70
CA PHE A 189 -45.18 -10.48 -14.20
C PHE A 189 -44.61 -11.42 -15.25
N GLU A 190 -44.46 -10.91 -16.47
CA GLU A 190 -44.01 -11.68 -17.62
C GLU A 190 -42.83 -11.00 -18.32
N ILE A 191 -41.86 -11.80 -18.76
CA ILE A 191 -40.68 -11.33 -19.49
C ILE A 191 -40.54 -12.09 -20.81
N VAL A 192 -40.42 -11.33 -21.90
CA VAL A 192 -40.05 -11.83 -23.22
C VAL A 192 -38.65 -11.34 -23.54
N HIS A 193 -37.77 -12.23 -23.98
CA HIS A 193 -36.40 -11.90 -24.39
C HIS A 193 -36.08 -12.54 -25.74
N LEU A 194 -35.75 -11.69 -26.73
CA LEU A 194 -35.32 -12.07 -28.06
C LEU A 194 -33.94 -11.48 -28.36
N ARG A 195 -33.17 -12.15 -29.22
CA ARG A 195 -31.84 -11.68 -29.64
C ARG A 195 -31.88 -10.52 -30.65
N LYS A 196 -32.97 -10.41 -31.41
CA LYS A 196 -33.13 -9.36 -32.43
C LYS A 196 -34.45 -8.66 -32.21
N VAL A 197 -34.43 -7.34 -32.36
CA VAL A 197 -35.63 -6.49 -32.32
C VAL A 197 -36.45 -6.73 -33.60
N PRO A 198 -37.72 -7.15 -33.50
CA PRO A 198 -38.61 -7.19 -34.65
C PRO A 198 -38.85 -5.78 -35.21
N SER A 199 -38.86 -5.60 -36.54
CA SER A 199 -39.00 -4.28 -37.18
C SER A 199 -40.28 -3.53 -36.76
N GLN A 200 -41.36 -4.27 -36.51
CA GLN A 200 -42.65 -3.74 -36.06
C GLN A 200 -42.60 -3.09 -34.67
N TYR A 201 -41.67 -3.51 -33.80
CA TYR A 201 -41.56 -3.03 -32.41
C TYR A 201 -40.30 -2.18 -32.19
N ASN A 202 -39.73 -1.66 -33.28
CA ASN A 202 -38.50 -0.88 -33.24
C ASN A 202 -38.72 0.60 -32.90
N HIS A 203 -39.96 1.01 -32.67
CA HIS A 203 -40.40 2.39 -32.46
C HIS A 203 -41.57 2.43 -31.46
N LEU A 204 -41.86 3.60 -30.90
CA LEU A 204 -42.84 3.78 -29.83
C LEU A 204 -44.26 3.36 -30.23
N SER A 205 -44.74 3.71 -31.43
CA SER A 205 -46.11 3.36 -31.84
C SER A 205 -46.36 1.85 -31.86
N GLY A 206 -45.42 1.05 -32.38
CA GLY A 206 -45.53 -0.41 -32.34
C GLY A 206 -45.48 -0.99 -30.93
N LEU A 207 -44.73 -0.36 -30.01
CA LEU A 207 -44.71 -0.74 -28.59
C LEU A 207 -46.02 -0.37 -27.86
N LEU A 208 -46.64 0.75 -28.22
CA LEU A 208 -47.96 1.12 -27.72
C LEU A 208 -49.04 0.14 -28.21
N ASP A 209 -48.96 -0.32 -29.46
CA ASP A 209 -49.91 -1.27 -30.04
C ASP A 209 -49.87 -2.62 -29.31
N ILE A 210 -48.67 -3.18 -29.06
CA ILE A 210 -48.53 -4.44 -28.30
C ILE A 210 -48.99 -4.27 -26.84
N PHE A 211 -48.68 -3.13 -26.22
CA PHE A 211 -49.11 -2.86 -24.84
C PHE A 211 -50.63 -2.81 -24.73
N LYS A 212 -51.29 -2.05 -25.62
CA LYS A 212 -52.76 -1.96 -25.67
C LYS A 212 -53.42 -3.29 -26.02
N SER A 213 -52.87 -4.02 -26.99
CA SER A 213 -53.34 -5.36 -27.35
C SER A 213 -53.26 -6.34 -26.19
N LYS A 214 -52.23 -6.23 -25.33
CA LYS A 214 -52.03 -7.14 -24.20
C LYS A 214 -52.87 -6.81 -22.97
N ILE A 215 -53.24 -5.54 -22.78
CA ILE A 215 -54.24 -5.15 -21.76
C ILE A 215 -55.57 -5.86 -22.01
N GLY A 216 -55.98 -5.99 -23.28
CA GLY A 216 -57.10 -6.85 -23.70
C GLY A 216 -58.49 -6.39 -23.23
N CYS A 217 -58.64 -5.14 -22.78
CA CYS A 217 -59.91 -4.58 -22.32
C CYS A 217 -60.71 -3.97 -23.48
N ASN A 218 -62.00 -4.27 -23.57
CA ASN A 218 -62.92 -3.76 -24.61
C ASN A 218 -63.36 -2.29 -24.39
N LEU A 219 -62.53 -1.48 -23.73
CA LEU A 219 -62.83 -0.09 -23.41
C LEU A 219 -62.42 0.82 -24.57
N LEU A 220 -63.37 1.58 -25.11
CA LEU A 220 -63.15 2.52 -26.21
C LEU A 220 -63.68 3.90 -25.79
N PRO A 221 -62.82 4.93 -25.63
CA PRO A 221 -61.35 4.93 -25.75
C PRO A 221 -60.63 4.41 -24.50
N LEU A 222 -59.45 3.83 -24.68
CA LEU A 222 -58.54 3.50 -23.56
C LEU A 222 -58.00 4.79 -22.91
N PRO A 223 -57.74 4.77 -21.60
CA PRO A 223 -57.01 5.85 -20.92
C PRO A 223 -55.65 6.12 -21.57
N PRO A 224 -55.17 7.38 -21.57
CA PRO A 224 -53.88 7.71 -22.16
C PRO A 224 -52.75 6.98 -21.42
N VAL A 225 -51.74 6.56 -22.18
CA VAL A 225 -50.54 5.91 -21.65
C VAL A 225 -49.51 6.97 -21.26
N ASN A 226 -48.97 6.86 -20.05
CA ASN A 226 -47.81 7.61 -19.61
C ASN A 226 -46.54 6.90 -20.06
N ILE A 227 -45.61 7.65 -20.63
CA ILE A 227 -44.44 7.16 -21.34
C ILE A 227 -43.21 7.84 -20.74
N ALA A 228 -42.21 7.04 -20.37
CA ALA A 228 -40.87 7.50 -20.05
C ALA A 228 -39.88 6.85 -21.02
N ILE A 229 -38.98 7.64 -21.61
CA ILE A 229 -38.04 7.18 -22.63
C ILE A 229 -36.63 7.58 -22.22
N ARG A 230 -35.67 6.66 -22.33
CA ARG A 230 -34.25 6.91 -22.10
C ARG A 230 -33.44 6.35 -23.26
N TYR A 231 -32.74 7.21 -23.97
CA TYR A 231 -31.79 6.82 -25.02
C TYR A 231 -30.37 6.94 -24.50
N THR A 232 -29.54 5.93 -24.75
CA THR A 232 -28.14 5.90 -24.33
C THR A 232 -27.23 5.93 -25.55
N TYR A 233 -26.34 6.92 -25.61
CA TYR A 233 -25.33 7.11 -26.62
C TYR A 233 -23.96 6.80 -26.01
N ILE A 234 -23.13 6.05 -26.73
CA ILE A 234 -21.81 5.63 -26.26
C ILE A 234 -20.75 6.32 -27.10
N LEU A 235 -19.81 6.97 -26.44
CA LEU A 235 -18.58 7.51 -27.02
C LEU A 235 -17.42 6.58 -26.63
N GLN A 236 -16.85 5.89 -27.61
CA GLN A 236 -15.70 4.97 -27.40
C GLN A 236 -14.37 5.63 -27.77
N ASP A 237 -14.37 6.48 -28.79
CA ASP A 237 -13.16 7.14 -29.32
C ASP A 237 -13.06 8.59 -28.85
N TRP A 238 -12.17 8.86 -27.87
CA TRP A 238 -11.82 10.21 -27.41
C TRP A 238 -10.62 10.80 -28.18
N GLN A 239 -10.55 10.57 -29.49
CA GLN A 239 -9.36 10.81 -30.35
C GLN A 239 -8.86 12.27 -30.44
N GLN A 240 -9.46 13.22 -29.72
CA GLN A 240 -9.07 14.62 -29.72
C GLN A 240 -8.06 14.99 -28.64
N SER A 241 -8.05 14.24 -27.54
CA SER A 241 -7.12 14.43 -26.44
C SER A 241 -6.16 13.26 -26.48
N SER A 242 -4.93 13.46 -26.98
CA SER A 242 -3.88 12.48 -26.77
C SER A 242 -3.73 12.31 -25.26
N TRP A 243 -3.85 11.07 -24.78
CA TRP A 243 -3.53 10.75 -23.39
C TRP A 243 -2.19 11.41 -23.04
N PRO A 244 -2.11 12.26 -22.01
CA PRO A 244 -1.01 13.20 -21.82
C PRO A 244 0.32 12.52 -21.50
N GLN A 245 0.36 11.20 -21.35
CA GLN A 245 1.60 10.46 -21.32
C GLN A 245 2.20 10.38 -22.73
N GLN A 246 3.15 11.28 -23.01
CA GLN A 246 4.00 11.18 -24.20
C GLN A 246 4.79 9.86 -24.13
N PRO A 247 4.94 9.13 -25.25
CA PRO A 247 5.75 7.92 -25.28
C PRO A 247 7.20 8.23 -24.89
N PRO A 248 7.91 7.29 -24.24
CA PRO A 248 9.28 7.52 -23.78
C PRO A 248 10.20 7.86 -24.96
N ASP A 249 10.95 8.95 -24.83
CA ASP A 249 11.92 9.37 -25.84
C ASP A 249 13.18 8.50 -25.75
N PHE A 250 13.28 7.50 -26.64
CA PHE A 250 14.37 6.52 -26.66
C PHE A 250 15.76 7.13 -26.93
N ASP A 251 15.83 8.37 -27.43
CA ASP A 251 17.09 9.05 -27.77
C ASP A 251 17.78 9.68 -26.55
N THR A 252 17.09 9.79 -25.41
CA THR A 252 17.66 10.37 -24.18
C THR A 252 17.82 9.29 -23.11
N LEU A 253 19.04 8.77 -22.95
CA LEU A 253 19.39 7.76 -21.93
C LEU A 253 18.91 8.11 -20.49
N LEU A 254 18.64 9.39 -20.22
CA LEU A 254 18.14 9.93 -18.94
C LEU A 254 17.25 11.19 -19.14
N GLY A 255 16.48 11.30 -20.22
CA GLY A 255 15.65 12.48 -20.50
C GLY A 255 14.20 12.30 -20.09
N GLY A 256 13.71 13.21 -19.24
CA GLY A 256 12.34 13.25 -18.75
C GLY A 256 11.31 13.49 -19.85
N GLU A 257 10.47 12.50 -20.06
CA GLU A 257 9.05 12.51 -20.40
C GLU A 257 8.61 11.03 -20.29
N VAL A 258 7.35 10.78 -19.95
CA VAL A 258 6.84 9.56 -19.31
C VAL A 258 7.55 8.24 -19.72
N GLY A 259 8.09 7.54 -18.72
CA GLY A 259 8.94 6.35 -18.92
C GLY A 259 10.45 6.67 -18.96
N GLY A 260 10.83 7.96 -19.10
CA GLY A 260 12.19 8.45 -18.87
C GLY A 260 12.58 8.32 -17.40
N VAL A 261 13.48 7.37 -17.12
CA VAL A 261 13.92 7.02 -15.76
C VAL A 261 14.91 8.05 -15.23
N GLU A 262 14.41 9.16 -14.68
CA GLU A 262 15.25 10.03 -13.83
C GLU A 262 15.52 9.32 -12.50
N PHE A 263 16.80 9.10 -12.18
CA PHE A 263 17.18 8.55 -10.89
C PHE A 263 16.68 9.48 -9.76
N GLY A 264 15.80 8.95 -8.90
CA GLY A 264 15.26 9.66 -7.75
C GLY A 264 13.78 10.00 -7.81
N ASN A 265 13.12 9.79 -8.95
CA ASN A 265 11.68 9.95 -9.09
C ASN A 265 11.02 8.60 -9.41
N LEU A 266 9.93 8.28 -8.71
CA LEU A 266 9.11 7.13 -9.07
C LEU A 266 8.24 7.47 -10.29
N PRO A 267 8.13 6.55 -11.27
CA PRO A 267 7.22 6.74 -12.39
C PRO A 267 5.78 6.73 -11.90
N PHE A 268 4.91 7.49 -12.57
CA PHE A 268 3.53 7.67 -12.17
C PHE A 268 2.61 7.76 -13.39
N GLY A 269 1.45 7.12 -13.28
CA GLY A 269 0.35 7.23 -14.21
C GLY A 269 0.08 5.97 -15.01
N ALA A 270 -1.07 5.93 -15.68
CA ALA A 270 -1.51 4.80 -16.49
C ALA A 270 -0.88 4.81 -17.88
N CYS A 271 -0.34 3.68 -18.34
CA CYS A 271 0.25 3.55 -19.68
C CYS A 271 -0.78 3.67 -20.81
N GLU A 272 -2.03 3.33 -20.48
CA GLU A 272 -3.17 3.35 -21.39
C GLU A 272 -4.19 4.38 -20.90
N GLU A 273 -5.11 4.74 -21.79
CA GLU A 273 -6.21 5.64 -21.47
C GLU A 273 -7.12 5.03 -20.38
N PRO A 274 -7.25 5.67 -19.20
CA PRO A 274 -8.05 5.12 -18.09
C PRO A 274 -9.56 5.11 -18.35
N ILE A 275 -10.05 5.91 -19.29
CA ILE A 275 -11.48 5.99 -19.60
C ILE A 275 -11.77 5.26 -20.90
N SER A 276 -12.50 4.15 -20.83
CA SER A 276 -12.88 3.38 -22.01
C SER A 276 -14.07 3.98 -22.75
N GLU A 277 -15.15 4.35 -22.04
CA GLU A 277 -16.39 4.81 -22.68
C GLU A 277 -17.07 5.94 -21.90
N LEU A 278 -17.67 6.90 -22.63
CA LEU A 278 -18.63 7.86 -22.07
C LEU A 278 -20.05 7.46 -22.47
N HIS A 279 -20.93 7.25 -21.51
CA HIS A 279 -22.33 6.92 -21.74
C HIS A 279 -23.18 8.16 -21.44
N LEU A 280 -23.75 8.77 -22.49
CA LEU A 280 -24.72 9.86 -22.38
C LEU A 280 -26.12 9.29 -22.41
N ALA A 281 -26.89 9.47 -21.35
CA ALA A 281 -28.30 9.11 -21.28
C ALA A 281 -29.19 10.35 -21.41
N THR A 282 -30.00 10.41 -22.46
CA THR A 282 -31.00 11.45 -22.69
C THR A 282 -32.38 10.91 -22.32
N THR A 283 -33.05 11.55 -21.36
CA THR A 283 -34.28 11.03 -20.75
C THR A 283 -35.45 12.00 -20.90
N TRP A 284 -36.59 11.47 -21.33
CA TRP A 284 -37.90 12.11 -21.33
C TRP A 284 -38.79 11.42 -20.29
N PRO A 285 -38.94 11.96 -19.07
CA PRO A 285 -39.53 11.24 -17.94
C PRO A 285 -41.08 11.23 -17.95
N HIS A 286 -41.72 12.24 -18.53
CA HIS A 286 -43.17 12.41 -18.45
C HIS A 286 -43.73 12.85 -19.80
N LEU A 287 -43.99 11.87 -20.66
CA LEU A 287 -44.70 12.06 -21.91
C LEU A 287 -46.06 11.37 -21.83
N THR A 288 -47.12 12.05 -22.25
CA THR A 288 -48.42 11.41 -22.46
C THR A 288 -48.55 11.00 -23.91
N GLU A 289 -49.33 9.95 -24.17
CA GLU A 289 -49.66 9.52 -25.52
C GLU A 289 -50.16 10.69 -26.38
N GLY A 290 -49.60 10.84 -27.59
CA GLY A 290 -49.98 11.87 -28.56
C GLY A 290 -49.18 13.17 -28.49
N ILE A 291 -48.30 13.37 -27.49
CA ILE A 291 -47.38 14.54 -27.44
C ILE A 291 -46.21 14.36 -28.41
N VAL A 292 -45.70 13.13 -28.53
CA VAL A 292 -44.50 12.80 -29.31
C VAL A 292 -44.88 11.77 -30.36
N VAL A 293 -44.40 11.97 -31.59
CA VAL A 293 -44.52 10.99 -32.68
C VAL A 293 -43.19 10.25 -32.83
N ASP A 294 -43.23 8.93 -32.73
CA ASP A 294 -42.06 8.06 -32.99
C ASP A 294 -42.51 6.77 -33.68
N ASN A 295 -42.26 6.76 -34.99
CA ASN A 295 -42.70 5.75 -35.94
C ASN A 295 -41.49 5.28 -36.78
N ASP A 296 -41.70 4.33 -37.69
CA ASP A 296 -40.69 3.83 -38.62
C ASP A 296 -40.15 4.88 -39.61
N VAL A 297 -40.94 5.91 -39.91
CA VAL A 297 -40.58 6.98 -40.87
C VAL A 297 -40.05 8.26 -40.19
N TYR A 298 -40.54 8.59 -39.00
CA TYR A 298 -40.30 9.88 -38.36
C TYR A 298 -40.30 9.77 -36.84
N SER A 299 -39.40 10.52 -36.19
CA SER A 299 -39.24 10.57 -34.74
C SER A 299 -39.00 11.99 -34.26
N ASP A 300 -39.79 12.46 -33.30
CA ASP A 300 -39.60 13.75 -32.60
C ASP A 300 -38.51 13.68 -31.52
N LEU A 301 -37.95 12.49 -31.25
CA LEU A 301 -37.02 12.25 -30.15
C LEU A 301 -35.59 12.68 -30.49
N ASP A 302 -35.38 14.00 -30.49
CA ASP A 302 -34.06 14.61 -30.67
C ASP A 302 -33.30 14.71 -29.32
N PRO A 303 -32.11 14.09 -29.17
CA PRO A 303 -31.32 14.15 -27.94
C PRO A 303 -31.02 15.57 -27.43
N LEU A 304 -30.90 16.57 -28.32
CA LEU A 304 -30.66 17.98 -27.92
C LEU A 304 -31.87 18.62 -27.23
N GLN A 305 -33.08 18.12 -27.52
CA GLN A 305 -34.34 18.62 -26.95
C GLN A 305 -34.75 17.85 -25.69
N ALA A 306 -33.97 16.84 -25.28
CA ALA A 306 -34.26 16.05 -24.09
C ALA A 306 -34.18 16.89 -22.81
N PRO A 307 -35.17 16.80 -21.91
CA PRO A 307 -35.22 17.63 -20.70
C PRO A 307 -34.16 17.24 -19.66
N HIS A 308 -33.68 16.00 -19.67
CA HIS A 308 -32.68 15.49 -18.74
C HIS A 308 -31.56 14.77 -19.47
N TRP A 309 -30.33 15.15 -19.15
CA TRP A 309 -29.13 14.40 -19.52
C TRP A 309 -28.45 13.89 -18.25
N SER A 310 -27.96 12.67 -18.32
CA SER A 310 -27.08 12.10 -17.31
C SER A 310 -25.90 11.42 -17.97
N ILE A 311 -24.77 11.41 -17.29
CA ILE A 311 -23.52 10.83 -17.79
C ILE A 311 -23.07 9.73 -16.86
N ARG A 312 -22.60 8.65 -17.48
CA ARG A 312 -21.84 7.62 -16.81
C ARG A 312 -20.51 7.43 -17.52
N VAL A 313 -19.44 7.38 -16.74
CA VAL A 313 -18.10 7.06 -17.24
C VAL A 313 -17.86 5.57 -17.00
N ARG A 314 -17.33 4.89 -18.01
CA ARG A 314 -16.80 3.54 -17.88
C ARG A 314 -15.29 3.62 -17.90
N THR A 315 -14.66 3.23 -16.79
CA THR A 315 -13.21 3.12 -16.69
C THR A 315 -12.75 1.84 -17.39
N ALA A 316 -11.48 1.79 -17.79
CA ALA A 316 -10.89 0.61 -18.39
C ALA A 316 -10.70 -0.48 -17.33
N ASP A 317 -11.02 -1.73 -17.69
CA ASP A 317 -10.81 -2.88 -16.81
C ASP A 317 -9.30 -3.22 -16.79
N ASN A 318 -8.70 -3.37 -15.60
CA ASN A 318 -7.27 -3.69 -15.38
C ASN A 318 -6.27 -2.66 -15.93
N LEU A 319 -6.42 -1.40 -15.52
CA LEU A 319 -5.45 -0.35 -15.80
C LEU A 319 -4.04 -0.67 -15.30
N GLN A 320 -3.07 -0.66 -16.22
CA GLN A 320 -1.64 -0.79 -15.91
C GLN A 320 -1.10 0.56 -15.47
N CYS A 321 -0.90 0.69 -14.17
CA CYS A 321 -0.42 1.89 -13.53
C CYS A 321 1.05 1.74 -13.15
N LEU A 322 1.88 2.69 -13.57
CA LEU A 322 3.33 2.61 -13.46
C LEU A 322 3.79 2.52 -12.00
N LEU A 323 3.30 3.37 -11.10
CA LEU A 323 3.73 3.31 -9.69
C LEU A 323 3.32 1.97 -9.07
N GLY A 324 2.09 1.54 -9.32
CA GLY A 324 1.57 0.25 -8.87
C GLY A 324 2.38 -0.95 -9.35
N ASP A 325 2.72 -0.99 -10.64
CA ASP A 325 3.50 -2.09 -11.23
C ASP A 325 4.92 -2.15 -10.66
N PHE A 326 5.59 -0.99 -10.52
CA PHE A 326 6.93 -0.93 -9.94
C PHE A 326 6.96 -1.40 -8.49
N ILE A 327 6.00 -0.98 -7.66
CA ILE A 327 5.91 -1.41 -6.26
C ILE A 327 5.55 -2.90 -6.17
N THR A 328 4.63 -3.38 -7.01
CA THR A 328 4.19 -4.78 -7.00
C THR A 328 5.32 -5.72 -7.44
N GLU A 329 6.08 -5.35 -8.47
CA GLU A 329 7.28 -6.10 -8.89
C GLU A 329 8.38 -6.06 -7.83
N PHE A 330 8.59 -4.92 -7.17
CA PHE A 330 9.53 -4.83 -6.05
C PHE A 330 9.08 -5.69 -4.85
N PHE A 331 7.79 -5.75 -4.57
CA PHE A 331 7.23 -6.60 -3.52
C PHE A 331 7.42 -8.10 -3.83
N LYS A 332 7.33 -8.50 -5.11
CA LYS A 332 7.66 -9.88 -5.53
C LYS A 332 9.12 -10.23 -5.24
N LEU A 333 10.05 -9.28 -5.30
CA LEU A 333 11.45 -9.51 -4.91
C LEU A 333 11.61 -9.83 -3.43
N CYS A 334 10.84 -9.20 -2.55
CA CYS A 334 10.89 -9.46 -1.11
C CYS A 334 10.56 -10.93 -0.76
N CYS A 335 9.85 -11.64 -1.65
CA CYS A 335 9.49 -13.05 -1.47
C CYS A 335 10.57 -14.03 -1.94
N GLN A 336 11.63 -13.55 -2.62
CA GLN A 336 12.69 -14.39 -3.18
C GLN A 336 13.71 -14.80 -2.12
N LYS A 337 14.18 -16.06 -2.17
CA LYS A 337 15.10 -16.64 -1.17
C LYS A 337 16.50 -16.98 -1.69
N GLU A 338 16.73 -16.75 -2.99
CA GLU A 338 17.98 -17.06 -3.68
C GLU A 338 19.11 -16.11 -3.24
N SER A 339 20.34 -16.63 -3.18
CA SER A 339 21.53 -15.83 -2.87
C SER A 339 22.08 -15.13 -4.12
N ALA A 340 22.79 -14.01 -3.94
CA ALA A 340 23.38 -13.25 -5.05
C ALA A 340 24.31 -14.12 -5.92
N GLU A 341 25.03 -15.07 -5.31
CA GLU A 341 25.92 -16.01 -5.99
C GLU A 341 25.17 -17.10 -6.79
N GLU A 342 23.98 -17.50 -6.35
CA GLU A 342 23.11 -18.43 -7.09
C GLU A 342 22.45 -17.75 -8.29
N ILE A 343 22.06 -16.47 -8.14
CA ILE A 343 21.38 -15.68 -9.17
C ILE A 343 22.33 -15.29 -10.31
N LEU A 344 23.57 -14.91 -10.00
CA LEU A 344 24.58 -14.52 -11.00
C LEU A 344 25.27 -15.73 -11.67
N GLY A 345 24.91 -16.95 -11.26
CA GLY A 345 25.36 -18.20 -11.86
C GLY A 345 26.69 -18.73 -11.30
N ARG A 346 26.67 -19.99 -10.86
CA ARG A 346 27.87 -20.82 -10.69
C ARG A 346 28.50 -21.12 -12.05
N VAL A 347 29.36 -20.24 -12.56
CA VAL A 347 30.26 -20.60 -13.68
C VAL A 347 31.37 -21.57 -13.23
N ASN A 348 31.58 -21.79 -11.92
CA ASN A 348 32.80 -22.42 -11.40
C ASN A 348 32.63 -23.76 -10.66
N ALA A 349 31.43 -24.34 -10.55
CA ALA A 349 31.26 -25.55 -9.74
C ALA A 349 31.91 -26.82 -10.35
N GLU A 350 32.18 -26.84 -11.65
CA GLU A 350 32.94 -27.93 -12.29
C GLU A 350 34.46 -27.73 -12.21
N GLU A 351 34.97 -26.49 -12.13
CA GLU A 351 36.41 -26.22 -11.95
C GLU A 351 36.86 -26.27 -10.48
N GLU A 352 36.02 -25.85 -9.52
CA GLU A 352 36.36 -25.90 -8.08
C GLU A 352 36.45 -27.33 -7.53
N GLY A 353 35.73 -28.30 -8.11
CA GLY A 353 35.87 -29.72 -7.77
C GLY A 353 37.26 -30.26 -8.15
N GLN A 354 37.82 -29.77 -9.26
CA GLN A 354 39.15 -30.14 -9.71
C GLN A 354 40.23 -29.43 -8.87
N GLU A 355 40.07 -28.13 -8.58
CA GLU A 355 41.04 -27.35 -7.79
C GLU A 355 41.08 -27.72 -6.31
N ASN A 356 39.94 -28.03 -5.67
CA ASN A 356 39.92 -28.51 -4.28
C ASN A 356 40.53 -29.92 -4.16
N SER A 357 40.39 -30.75 -5.19
CA SER A 357 41.11 -32.02 -5.29
C SER A 357 42.62 -31.81 -5.40
N ASP A 358 43.05 -30.77 -6.12
CA ASP A 358 44.47 -30.43 -6.27
C ASP A 358 45.07 -29.86 -4.97
N ILE A 359 44.33 -29.06 -4.19
CA ILE A 359 44.77 -28.54 -2.88
C ILE A 359 44.82 -29.66 -1.83
N SER A 360 43.81 -30.53 -1.75
CA SER A 360 43.87 -31.73 -0.89
C SER A 360 44.97 -32.71 -1.33
N SER A 361 45.24 -32.84 -2.63
CA SER A 361 46.35 -33.65 -3.15
C SER A 361 47.72 -33.04 -2.84
N ALA A 362 47.82 -31.70 -2.79
CA ALA A 362 49.04 -30.99 -2.46
C ALA A 362 49.34 -31.04 -0.94
N LEU A 363 48.31 -30.96 -0.10
CA LEU A 363 48.43 -31.09 1.35
C LEU A 363 48.71 -32.53 1.80
N SER A 364 48.14 -33.54 1.12
CA SER A 364 48.48 -34.95 1.35
C SER A 364 49.89 -35.31 0.89
N LYS A 365 50.41 -34.66 -0.16
CA LYS A 365 51.83 -34.79 -0.57
C LYS A 365 52.81 -34.10 0.39
N LEU A 366 52.34 -33.21 1.26
CA LEU A 366 53.15 -32.58 2.31
C LEU A 366 53.27 -33.45 3.59
N THR A 367 52.41 -34.46 3.76
CA THR A 367 52.38 -35.34 4.94
C THR A 367 53.04 -36.70 4.71
N GLU A 368 53.50 -37.02 3.49
CA GLU A 368 54.24 -38.25 3.18
C GLU A 368 55.76 -38.09 3.42
N PRO A 369 56.40 -38.93 4.27
CA PRO A 369 57.82 -38.83 4.56
C PRO A 369 58.63 -39.74 3.62
N ALA A 370 58.88 -39.32 2.38
CA ALA A 370 60.07 -39.69 1.58
C ALA A 370 59.94 -39.34 0.08
N ALA A 371 60.18 -38.09 -0.31
CA ALA A 371 60.72 -37.79 -1.65
C ALA A 371 61.32 -36.37 -1.69
N PRO A 372 62.54 -36.17 -2.24
CA PRO A 372 63.10 -34.84 -2.42
C PRO A 372 62.48 -34.18 -3.65
N VAL A 373 61.64 -33.15 -3.45
CA VAL A 373 61.07 -32.34 -4.55
C VAL A 373 61.82 -31.00 -4.64
N PRO A 374 62.14 -30.47 -5.83
CA PRO A 374 62.92 -29.24 -5.98
C PRO A 374 62.14 -28.01 -5.51
N LEU A 375 62.73 -27.23 -4.60
CA LEU A 375 62.16 -26.05 -3.93
C LEU A 375 61.82 -24.85 -4.83
N SER A 376 61.99 -24.93 -6.15
CA SER A 376 61.82 -23.78 -7.06
C SER A 376 60.39 -23.52 -7.56
N LYS A 377 59.40 -24.33 -7.15
CA LYS A 377 57.98 -24.17 -7.55
C LYS A 377 57.01 -23.79 -6.43
N LEU A 378 57.49 -23.60 -5.19
CA LEU A 378 56.66 -23.23 -4.03
C LEU A 378 56.86 -21.75 -3.64
N SER A 379 56.87 -20.85 -4.61
CA SER A 379 56.93 -19.42 -4.30
C SER A 379 55.52 -18.88 -4.04
N VAL A 380 55.31 -18.34 -2.84
CA VAL A 380 54.09 -17.61 -2.41
C VAL A 380 53.74 -16.50 -3.40
N SER A 381 54.74 -15.93 -4.09
CA SER A 381 54.52 -14.95 -5.16
C SER A 381 53.65 -15.49 -6.30
N SER A 382 53.77 -16.77 -6.67
CA SER A 382 52.98 -17.38 -7.75
C SER A 382 51.51 -17.58 -7.37
N MET A 383 51.22 -17.89 -6.10
CA MET A 383 49.85 -17.98 -5.58
C MET A 383 49.20 -16.60 -5.48
N VAL A 384 49.94 -15.60 -5.00
CA VAL A 384 49.46 -14.21 -4.92
C VAL A 384 49.26 -13.60 -6.31
N HIS A 385 50.11 -13.94 -7.30
CA HIS A 385 49.91 -13.55 -8.69
C HIS A 385 48.73 -14.26 -9.35
N SER A 386 48.40 -15.48 -8.92
CA SER A 386 47.21 -16.22 -9.39
C SER A 386 45.92 -15.66 -8.78
N ALA A 387 45.93 -15.30 -7.50
CA ALA A 387 44.84 -14.60 -6.82
C ALA A 387 44.62 -13.17 -7.37
N ARG A 388 45.69 -12.41 -7.63
CA ARG A 388 45.59 -11.10 -8.33
C ARG A 388 45.13 -11.23 -9.78
N ARG A 389 45.40 -12.35 -10.45
CA ARG A 389 44.83 -12.65 -11.78
C ARG A 389 43.34 -13.01 -11.71
N ARG A 390 42.85 -13.65 -10.62
CA ARG A 390 41.40 -13.88 -10.39
C ARG A 390 40.64 -12.56 -10.19
N ILE A 391 41.23 -11.59 -9.49
CA ILE A 391 40.64 -10.25 -9.29
C ILE A 391 40.66 -9.42 -10.60
N ARG A 392 41.67 -9.60 -11.47
CA ARG A 392 41.74 -8.90 -12.77
C ARG A 392 40.98 -9.58 -13.92
N ARG A 393 40.61 -10.87 -13.80
CA ARG A 393 39.80 -11.60 -14.79
C ARG A 393 38.29 -11.40 -14.63
N HIS A 394 37.82 -10.81 -13.54
CA HIS A 394 36.44 -10.32 -13.38
C HIS A 394 36.07 -9.14 -14.29
N ARG A 395 36.98 -8.68 -15.17
CA ARG A 395 36.80 -7.46 -15.96
C ARG A 395 36.73 -7.64 -17.48
N HIS A 396 36.53 -8.86 -17.99
CA HIS A 396 36.26 -9.04 -19.43
C HIS A 396 35.24 -10.16 -19.72
N ILE A 397 33.98 -9.73 -19.87
CA ILE A 397 33.04 -10.03 -20.96
C ILE A 397 32.87 -11.51 -21.35
N ASP A 398 31.82 -12.13 -20.81
CA ASP A 398 30.59 -12.37 -21.58
C ASP A 398 29.37 -12.33 -20.62
N GLU A 399 28.46 -11.38 -20.89
CA GLU A 399 27.15 -11.11 -20.27
C GLU A 399 27.09 -10.77 -18.76
N SER A 400 27.57 -9.57 -18.38
CA SER A 400 27.11 -8.94 -17.13
C SER A 400 25.64 -8.50 -17.26
N PRO A 401 24.75 -8.78 -16.29
CA PRO A 401 23.32 -8.46 -16.40
C PRO A 401 22.98 -6.97 -16.59
N LEU A 402 23.89 -6.06 -16.18
CA LEU A 402 23.77 -4.62 -16.38
C LEU A 402 24.86 -4.13 -17.34
N HIS A 403 24.48 -3.21 -18.24
CA HIS A 403 25.44 -2.52 -19.10
C HIS A 403 26.38 -1.62 -18.28
N VAL A 404 27.67 -1.62 -18.60
CA VAL A 404 28.72 -0.94 -17.82
C VAL A 404 28.48 0.57 -17.70
N ASP A 405 27.98 1.21 -18.74
CA ASP A 405 27.69 2.65 -18.72
C ASP A 405 26.52 2.99 -17.79
N MET A 406 25.50 2.11 -17.74
CA MET A 406 24.36 2.24 -16.84
C MET A 406 24.79 2.07 -15.38
N LEU A 407 25.60 1.05 -15.09
CA LEU A 407 26.18 0.84 -13.76
C LEU A 407 26.99 2.05 -13.30
N ASN A 408 27.82 2.63 -14.16
CA ASN A 408 28.59 3.83 -13.84
C ASN A 408 27.69 5.05 -13.57
N SER A 409 26.60 5.23 -14.32
CA SER A 409 25.64 6.31 -14.03
C SER A 409 24.91 6.12 -12.70
N ILE A 410 24.53 4.87 -12.36
CA ILE A 410 23.87 4.55 -11.10
C ILE A 410 24.82 4.80 -9.93
N LEU A 411 26.07 4.30 -10.03
CA LEU A 411 27.07 4.52 -8.98
C LEU A 411 27.38 6.00 -8.81
N LEU A 412 27.46 6.78 -9.90
CA LEU A 412 27.66 8.23 -9.81
C LEU A 412 26.47 8.95 -9.16
N TYR A 413 25.24 8.48 -9.41
CA TYR A 413 24.05 9.02 -8.77
C TYR A 413 24.02 8.71 -7.26
N LEU A 414 24.33 7.47 -6.87
CA LEU A 414 24.42 7.06 -5.47
C LEU A 414 25.55 7.79 -4.75
N PHE A 415 26.67 7.98 -5.44
CA PHE A 415 27.92 8.56 -4.95
C PHE A 415 28.40 9.74 -5.81
N PRO A 416 27.76 10.93 -5.72
CA PRO A 416 28.13 12.11 -6.51
C PRO A 416 29.56 12.60 -6.24
N ASP A 417 30.09 12.30 -5.05
CA ASP A 417 31.43 12.62 -4.61
C ASP A 417 32.53 11.89 -5.41
N ALA A 418 32.22 10.72 -5.99
CA ALA A 418 33.17 9.94 -6.79
C ALA A 418 33.56 10.60 -8.12
N ALA A 419 32.76 11.53 -8.66
CA ALA A 419 33.12 12.30 -9.86
C ALA A 419 34.15 13.41 -9.59
N VAL A 420 34.19 13.96 -8.37
CA VAL A 420 34.97 15.16 -8.06
C VAL A 420 36.46 14.85 -7.85
N GLU A 421 36.82 13.60 -7.55
CA GLU A 421 38.22 13.22 -7.27
C GLU A 421 39.16 13.17 -8.48
N LYS A 422 38.67 13.30 -9.73
CA LYS A 422 39.54 13.31 -10.93
C LYS A 422 40.20 14.65 -11.24
N SER A 423 39.81 15.76 -10.59
CA SER A 423 40.52 17.04 -10.70
C SER A 423 41.41 17.25 -9.48
N SER A 424 42.69 16.92 -9.62
CA SER A 424 43.72 17.32 -8.67
C SER A 424 43.82 18.85 -8.63
N ASP A 425 43.41 19.49 -7.54
CA ASP A 425 44.23 20.51 -6.89
C ASP A 425 43.72 20.89 -5.50
N LYS A 426 44.69 21.14 -4.63
CA LYS A 426 44.50 21.57 -3.24
C LYS A 426 43.94 23.00 -3.22
N GLU A 427 42.62 23.14 -3.20
CA GLU A 427 41.97 24.36 -2.72
C GLU A 427 41.06 24.04 -1.54
N LYS A 428 41.49 24.59 -0.39
CA LYS A 428 40.81 24.73 0.90
C LYS A 428 39.34 24.29 0.93
N THR A 429 39.12 23.16 1.59
CA THR A 429 37.84 22.67 2.12
C THR A 429 37.15 23.76 2.96
N THR A 430 36.34 24.57 2.29
CA THR A 430 35.35 25.49 2.88
C THR A 430 34.08 25.58 2.03
N GLN A 431 33.77 24.53 1.28
CA GLN A 431 32.46 24.33 0.66
C GLN A 431 31.83 23.05 1.23
N ALA A 432 31.54 23.09 2.53
CA ALA A 432 30.42 22.34 3.07
C ALA A 432 29.18 23.22 2.90
N ASN A 433 28.09 22.63 2.40
CA ASN A 433 26.74 23.20 2.28
C ASN A 433 26.54 24.29 1.22
N SER A 434 26.33 23.87 -0.02
CA SER A 434 25.47 24.59 -0.97
C SER A 434 24.43 23.66 -1.59
N CYS A 435 23.67 22.96 -0.76
CA CYS A 435 22.22 22.93 -0.95
C CYS A 435 21.67 23.77 0.19
N ARG A 436 21.31 25.02 -0.09
CA ARG A 436 20.32 25.68 0.76
C ARG A 436 19.09 24.77 0.71
N PRO A 437 18.56 24.28 1.85
CA PRO A 437 17.15 23.99 1.84
C PRO A 437 16.51 25.32 1.48
N SER A 438 15.80 25.40 0.35
CA SER A 438 14.68 26.34 0.32
C SER A 438 13.94 26.07 1.63
N GLU A 439 13.75 27.10 2.44
CA GLU A 439 12.85 27.06 3.57
C GLU A 439 11.45 26.72 3.01
N GLN A 440 11.22 25.44 2.72
CA GLN A 440 9.90 24.86 2.68
C GLN A 440 9.44 24.99 4.12
N GLU A 441 8.51 25.91 4.33
CA GLU A 441 7.75 26.03 5.55
C GLU A 441 7.42 24.62 6.04
N LYS A 442 7.88 24.26 7.24
CA LYS A 442 7.59 22.97 7.85
C LYS A 442 6.08 22.84 7.94
N SER A 443 5.49 22.15 6.97
CA SER A 443 4.08 21.80 7.01
C SER A 443 3.86 20.86 8.21
N PRO A 444 2.71 20.93 8.90
CA PRO A 444 2.40 20.02 10.00
C PRO A 444 2.48 18.53 9.59
N ASP A 445 2.43 18.24 8.29
CA ASP A 445 2.47 16.90 7.69
C ASP A 445 3.85 16.24 7.71
N ASP A 446 4.96 17.00 7.77
CA ASP A 446 6.31 16.39 7.84
C ASP A 446 6.46 15.51 9.10
N ASN A 447 5.70 15.82 10.16
CA ASN A 447 5.68 15.03 11.39
C ASN A 447 4.98 13.67 11.25
N LEU A 448 4.09 13.48 10.28
CA LEU A 448 3.44 12.19 10.00
C LEU A 448 4.42 11.24 9.31
N TYR A 449 5.24 11.76 8.39
CA TYR A 449 6.23 10.99 7.65
C TYR A 449 7.48 10.67 8.48
N LEU A 450 7.81 11.51 9.47
CA LEU A 450 8.85 11.25 10.47
C LEU A 450 8.57 10.05 11.40
N GLN A 451 7.32 9.55 11.44
CA GLN A 451 6.96 8.37 12.23
C GLN A 451 7.18 7.05 11.48
N LEU A 452 7.33 7.09 10.15
CA LEU A 452 7.62 5.92 9.35
C LEU A 452 9.07 5.49 9.60
N LYS A 453 9.30 4.18 9.79
CA LYS A 453 10.63 3.56 9.94
C LYS A 453 11.40 3.55 8.61
N SER A 454 11.54 4.71 7.99
CA SER A 454 12.13 4.94 6.68
C SER A 454 13.38 5.82 6.82
N ALA A 455 14.16 5.96 5.74
CA ALA A 455 15.31 6.86 5.72
C ALA A 455 14.90 8.27 5.23
N PRO A 456 15.63 9.33 5.60
CA PRO A 456 15.37 10.69 5.10
C PRO A 456 15.38 10.76 3.57
N CYS A 457 14.54 11.61 2.97
CA CYS A 457 14.34 11.69 1.51
C CYS A 457 15.63 11.98 0.72
N ASN A 458 16.56 12.73 1.32
CA ASN A 458 17.85 13.07 0.71
C ASN A 458 18.98 12.06 1.04
N SER A 459 18.65 10.96 1.71
CA SER A 459 19.64 9.99 2.18
C SER A 459 20.11 9.03 1.08
N LEU A 460 21.29 8.42 1.30
CA LEU A 460 21.77 7.34 0.43
C LEU A 460 20.79 6.16 0.37
N THR A 461 20.23 5.76 1.51
CA THR A 461 19.32 4.60 1.60
C THR A 461 18.03 4.83 0.81
N TYR A 462 17.49 6.06 0.84
CA TYR A 462 16.32 6.43 0.05
C TYR A 462 16.62 6.41 -1.45
N ARG A 463 17.75 7.00 -1.87
CA ARG A 463 18.21 6.95 -3.28
C ARG A 463 18.47 5.53 -3.76
N LEU A 464 19.04 4.68 -2.90
CA LEU A 464 19.28 3.27 -3.18
C LEU A 464 17.96 2.50 -3.40
N ALA A 465 16.95 2.72 -2.54
CA ALA A 465 15.63 2.09 -2.68
C ALA A 465 14.99 2.41 -4.04
N LEU A 466 15.04 3.68 -4.46
CA LEU A 466 14.51 4.12 -5.74
C LEU A 466 15.30 3.53 -6.92
N CYS A 467 16.63 3.56 -6.86
CA CYS A 467 17.46 2.97 -7.92
C CYS A 467 17.22 1.48 -8.09
N LEU A 468 17.12 0.72 -6.99
CA LEU A 468 16.86 -0.73 -7.06
C LEU A 468 15.48 -1.04 -7.63
N CYS A 469 14.47 -0.24 -7.28
CA CYS A 469 13.13 -0.34 -7.86
C CYS A 469 13.20 -0.15 -9.39
N MET A 470 13.90 0.88 -9.86
CA MET A 470 14.06 1.15 -11.29
C MET A 470 14.82 0.06 -12.03
N VAL A 471 15.94 -0.42 -11.45
CA VAL A 471 16.78 -1.47 -12.03
C VAL A 471 16.03 -2.79 -12.15
N ASN A 472 15.23 -3.14 -11.13
CA ASN A 472 14.42 -4.35 -11.16
C ASN A 472 13.43 -4.34 -12.33
N TYR A 473 12.69 -3.24 -12.49
CA TYR A 473 11.64 -3.16 -13.50
C TYR A 473 12.19 -2.96 -14.92
N SER A 474 13.23 -2.13 -15.08
CA SER A 474 13.62 -1.60 -16.41
C SER A 474 14.85 -2.25 -17.05
N TYR A 475 15.77 -2.85 -16.27
CA TYR A 475 17.14 -3.15 -16.75
C TYR A 475 17.66 -4.57 -16.49
N GLY A 476 16.85 -5.49 -15.95
CA GLY A 476 17.26 -6.91 -15.85
C GLY A 476 16.85 -7.66 -14.58
N GLY A 477 15.81 -7.19 -13.87
CA GLY A 477 15.20 -7.95 -12.77
C GLY A 477 16.15 -8.29 -11.62
N LEU A 478 15.94 -9.46 -11.02
CA LEU A 478 16.68 -9.94 -9.85
C LEU A 478 18.21 -10.02 -10.08
N ALA A 479 18.66 -10.40 -11.29
CA ALA A 479 20.08 -10.52 -11.61
C ALA A 479 20.78 -9.17 -11.66
N ALA A 480 20.11 -8.15 -12.21
CA ALA A 480 20.61 -6.78 -12.22
C ALA A 480 20.69 -6.20 -10.80
N VAL A 481 19.70 -6.46 -9.96
CA VAL A 481 19.70 -6.04 -8.54
C VAL A 481 20.86 -6.69 -7.77
N ALA A 482 21.09 -7.99 -7.96
CA ALA A 482 22.20 -8.70 -7.33
C ALA A 482 23.57 -8.14 -7.74
N HIS A 483 23.76 -7.88 -9.04
CA HIS A 483 24.99 -7.28 -9.56
C HIS A 483 25.24 -5.88 -9.01
N LEU A 484 24.21 -5.02 -9.00
CA LEU A 484 24.31 -3.66 -8.43
C LEU A 484 24.65 -3.70 -6.93
N TRP A 485 24.05 -4.61 -6.17
CA TRP A 485 24.32 -4.74 -4.74
C TRP A 485 25.77 -5.14 -4.45
N GLN A 486 26.33 -6.08 -5.23
CA GLN A 486 27.72 -6.51 -5.07
C GLN A 486 28.69 -5.35 -5.31
N GLU A 487 28.49 -4.58 -6.39
CA GLU A 487 29.31 -3.41 -6.71
C GLU A 487 29.15 -2.29 -5.66
N PHE A 488 27.94 -2.09 -5.14
CA PHE A 488 27.69 -1.14 -4.05
C PHE A 488 28.45 -1.51 -2.76
N VAL A 489 28.47 -2.79 -2.38
CA VAL A 489 29.22 -3.27 -1.19
C VAL A 489 30.73 -3.14 -1.41
N LEU A 490 31.23 -3.43 -2.62
CA LEU A 490 32.64 -3.23 -2.97
C LEU A 490 33.05 -1.75 -2.86
N GLU A 491 32.20 -0.83 -3.31
CA GLU A 491 32.43 0.61 -3.19
C GLU A 491 32.44 1.06 -1.71
N LEU A 492 31.53 0.55 -0.87
CA LEU A 492 31.57 0.81 0.57
C LEU A 492 32.86 0.30 1.23
N ARG A 493 33.35 -0.87 0.81
CA ARG A 493 34.63 -1.41 1.27
C ARG A 493 35.80 -0.53 0.84
N TYR A 494 35.81 -0.07 -0.41
CA TYR A 494 36.81 0.86 -0.92
C TYR A 494 36.85 2.16 -0.10
N ARG A 495 35.68 2.70 0.28
CA ARG A 495 35.57 3.89 1.14
C ARG A 495 36.11 3.66 2.54
N TRP A 496 35.82 2.50 3.15
CA TRP A 496 36.38 2.12 4.45
C TRP A 496 37.92 2.01 4.43
N GLU A 497 38.47 1.37 3.40
CA GLU A 497 39.91 1.16 3.25
C GLU A 497 40.66 2.50 3.06
N ASN A 498 40.08 3.42 2.27
CA ASN A 498 40.68 4.73 1.98
C ASN A 498 40.26 5.86 2.92
N ASN A 499 39.48 5.56 3.97
CA ASN A 499 38.95 6.53 4.92
C ASN A 499 38.09 7.62 4.25
N TYR A 500 37.22 7.29 3.31
CA TYR A 500 36.22 8.21 2.74
C TYR A 500 34.88 8.08 3.45
N LEU A 501 34.23 9.20 3.81
CA LEU A 501 32.88 9.16 4.38
C LEU A 501 31.87 8.79 3.31
N VAL A 502 30.83 8.05 3.70
CA VAL A 502 29.70 7.71 2.83
C VAL A 502 28.80 8.94 2.68
N TYR A 503 28.58 9.36 1.44
CA TYR A 503 27.79 10.54 1.10
C TYR A 503 26.30 10.36 1.42
N GLY A 504 25.63 11.44 1.86
CA GLY A 504 24.17 11.43 2.10
C GLY A 504 23.73 10.80 3.42
N LEU A 505 24.60 10.77 4.43
CA LEU A 505 24.29 10.32 5.79
C LEU A 505 24.60 11.44 6.79
N THR A 506 23.79 11.56 7.84
CA THR A 506 24.07 12.47 8.97
C THR A 506 25.22 11.93 9.81
N GLY A 507 26.15 12.79 10.23
CA GLY A 507 27.20 12.42 11.18
C GLY A 507 26.66 12.21 12.60
N GLY A 508 27.35 11.40 13.41
CA GLY A 508 26.94 11.07 14.77
C GLY A 508 26.37 9.65 14.93
N SER A 509 25.80 9.35 16.10
CA SER A 509 25.28 8.02 16.45
C SER A 509 24.09 7.60 15.56
N PRO A 510 23.89 6.28 15.32
CA PRO A 510 22.75 5.79 14.54
C PRO A 510 21.40 6.28 15.08
N ASP A 511 20.51 6.73 14.19
CA ASP A 511 19.15 7.16 14.56
C ASP A 511 18.20 5.96 14.55
N LEU A 512 17.72 5.57 15.73
CA LEU A 512 16.82 4.42 15.93
C LEU A 512 15.44 4.60 15.28
N ARG A 513 15.10 5.82 14.82
CA ARG A 513 13.85 6.06 14.07
C ARG A 513 13.93 5.63 12.61
N CYS A 514 15.14 5.53 12.06
CA CYS A 514 15.37 5.18 10.66
C CYS A 514 15.37 3.65 10.46
N CYS A 515 15.27 3.19 9.20
CA CYS A 515 15.36 1.77 8.88
C CYS A 515 16.73 1.17 9.26
N LEU A 516 16.77 -0.13 9.57
CA LEU A 516 17.97 -0.83 10.02
C LEU A 516 19.16 -0.65 9.07
N LEU A 517 18.92 -0.74 7.76
CA LEU A 517 19.97 -0.57 6.76
C LEU A 517 20.59 0.84 6.80
N HIS A 518 19.77 1.87 7.03
CA HIS A 518 20.27 3.23 7.22
C HIS A 518 21.14 3.36 8.48
N GLN A 519 20.71 2.73 9.59
CA GLN A 519 21.48 2.69 10.84
C GLN A 519 22.82 1.98 10.65
N LYS A 520 22.89 0.91 9.86
CA LYS A 520 24.14 0.21 9.52
C LYS A 520 25.09 1.09 8.72
N PHE A 521 24.60 1.86 7.76
CA PHE A 521 25.42 2.83 7.03
C PHE A 521 25.92 3.98 7.94
N GLN A 522 25.07 4.47 8.85
CA GLN A 522 25.49 5.45 9.86
C GLN A 522 26.59 4.89 10.76
N MET A 523 26.45 3.63 11.22
CA MET A 523 27.48 2.94 12.00
C MET A 523 28.82 2.86 11.26
N LEU A 524 28.80 2.56 9.96
CA LEU A 524 30.01 2.55 9.13
C LEU A 524 30.66 3.95 9.08
N ASN A 525 29.88 5.02 8.92
CA ASN A 525 30.40 6.38 9.00
C ASN A 525 30.99 6.72 10.37
N CYS A 526 30.35 6.30 11.48
CA CYS A 526 30.92 6.47 12.83
C CYS A 526 32.30 5.78 12.94
N CYS A 527 32.43 4.58 12.37
CA CYS A 527 33.70 3.86 12.36
C CYS A 527 34.77 4.62 11.57
N ILE A 528 34.42 5.17 10.40
CA ILE A 528 35.34 5.94 9.55
C ILE A 528 35.79 7.22 10.26
N GLU A 529 34.87 7.95 10.90
CA GLU A 529 35.19 9.16 11.68
C GLU A 529 36.17 8.85 12.83
N ARG A 530 35.93 7.76 13.56
CA ARG A 530 36.80 7.34 14.67
C ARG A 530 38.17 6.85 14.18
N LYS A 531 38.22 6.14 13.05
CA LYS A 531 39.48 5.75 12.38
C LYS A 531 40.28 6.97 11.92
N ARG A 532 39.62 7.96 11.30
CA ARG A 532 40.23 9.25 10.90
C ARG A 532 40.81 9.99 12.11
N ALA A 533 40.02 10.18 13.16
CA ALA A 533 40.46 10.85 14.38
C ALA A 533 41.67 10.15 15.03
N ARG A 534 41.68 8.82 15.02
CA ARG A 534 42.82 8.01 15.49
C ARG A 534 44.07 8.19 14.64
N ASP A 535 43.93 8.16 13.31
CA ASP A 535 45.06 8.32 12.40
C ASP A 535 45.62 9.76 12.47
N GLU A 536 44.77 10.76 12.67
CA GLU A 536 45.18 12.14 12.97
C GLU A 536 45.92 12.24 14.31
N ALA A 537 45.40 11.63 15.38
CA ALA A 537 46.06 11.61 16.68
C ALA A 537 47.45 10.94 16.63
N ARG A 538 47.58 9.83 15.87
CA ARG A 538 48.86 9.16 15.62
C ARG A 538 49.84 10.07 14.86
N LYS A 539 49.39 10.72 13.79
CA LYS A 539 50.21 11.68 13.01
C LYS A 539 50.68 12.86 13.85
N VAL A 540 49.83 13.39 14.74
CA VAL A 540 50.20 14.46 15.67
C VAL A 540 51.25 13.98 16.67
N GLN A 541 51.12 12.77 17.20
CA GLN A 541 52.05 12.19 18.16
C GLN A 541 53.42 11.86 17.55
N GLU A 542 53.45 11.34 16.33
CA GLU A 542 54.68 11.12 15.56
C GLU A 542 55.34 12.44 15.16
N GLY A 543 54.56 13.43 14.73
CA GLY A 543 55.06 14.78 14.43
C GLY A 543 55.65 15.48 15.66
N ASN A 544 55.10 15.24 16.85
CA ASN A 544 55.67 15.76 18.11
C ASN A 544 56.96 15.02 18.51
N ARG A 545 57.01 13.70 18.35
CA ARG A 545 58.24 12.90 18.57
C ARG A 545 59.37 13.28 17.60
N GLU A 546 59.05 13.61 16.35
CA GLU A 546 60.03 14.14 15.38
C GLU A 546 60.50 15.55 15.73
N ARG A 547 59.62 16.41 16.25
CA ARG A 547 60.01 17.74 16.75
C ARG A 547 60.89 17.64 18.00
N GLU A 548 60.61 16.74 18.93
CA GLU A 548 61.45 16.47 20.10
C GLU A 548 62.82 15.87 19.73
N ARG A 549 62.88 15.01 18.70
CA ARG A 549 64.15 14.51 18.13
C ARG A 549 64.95 15.60 17.40
N LYS A 550 64.30 16.57 16.76
CA LYS A 550 64.97 17.72 16.11
C LYS A 550 65.51 18.76 17.11
N VAL A 551 64.93 18.86 18.30
CA VAL A 551 65.40 19.78 19.36
C VAL A 551 66.58 19.19 20.16
N SER A 552 66.76 17.87 20.16
CA SER A 552 67.85 17.18 20.87
C SER A 552 69.08 16.81 20.01
N GLY A 553 69.04 17.04 18.69
CA GLY A 553 70.13 16.71 17.76
C GLY A 553 70.83 17.92 17.16
N GLY A 554 71.78 18.52 17.88
CA GLY A 554 72.65 19.57 17.36
C GLY A 554 73.83 19.06 16.55
N ARG A 555 73.86 19.43 15.25
CA ARG A 555 75.00 19.50 14.29
C ARG A 555 75.67 18.20 13.82
N ALA A 556 75.49 17.86 12.53
CA ALA A 556 76.57 17.91 11.52
C ALA A 556 76.10 17.63 10.07
N SER A 557 76.50 18.54 9.19
CA SER A 557 76.79 18.47 7.74
C SER A 557 75.78 17.95 6.70
N ALA A 558 75.51 18.83 5.74
CA ALA A 558 74.79 18.60 4.51
C ALA A 558 75.61 17.83 3.46
N SER A 559 74.94 16.99 2.67
CA SER A 559 75.28 16.82 1.25
C SER A 559 74.00 16.51 0.47
N THR A 560 73.76 17.33 -0.55
CA THR A 560 72.64 17.30 -1.48
C THR A 560 72.98 16.40 -2.66
N THR A 561 72.16 15.39 -2.94
CA THR A 561 71.99 14.83 -4.29
C THR A 561 70.50 14.64 -4.56
N ARG A 562 70.05 15.26 -5.65
CA ARG A 562 68.70 15.17 -6.23
C ARG A 562 68.59 13.87 -7.00
N GLU A 563 67.61 13.03 -6.70
CA GLU A 563 67.02 12.11 -7.67
C GLU A 563 65.49 12.02 -7.48
N THR A 564 64.82 11.89 -8.62
CA THR A 564 63.38 11.92 -8.93
C THR A 564 62.55 10.82 -8.27
N PRO A 565 61.23 11.02 -8.03
CA PRO A 565 60.37 9.99 -7.46
C PRO A 565 59.95 8.97 -8.53
N GLN A 566 60.67 7.87 -8.65
CA GLN A 566 60.16 6.64 -9.27
C GLN A 566 59.30 5.86 -8.26
N GLY A 567 58.20 5.32 -8.77
CA GLY A 567 57.13 4.68 -8.01
C GLY A 567 57.61 3.65 -7.00
N LYS A 568 57.15 3.81 -5.76
CA LYS A 568 57.33 2.81 -4.71
C LYS A 568 56.20 1.78 -4.81
N SER A 569 56.63 0.60 -5.23
CA SER A 569 55.96 -0.69 -5.07
C SER A 569 55.31 -0.84 -3.68
N TRP A 570 54.09 -1.36 -3.67
CA TRP A 570 53.19 -1.49 -2.52
C TRP A 570 53.36 -2.80 -1.74
N ASP A 571 54.56 -3.39 -1.74
CA ASP A 571 54.85 -4.62 -0.97
C ASP A 571 55.64 -4.26 0.30
N SER A 572 54.93 -3.84 1.35
CA SER A 572 55.40 -3.90 2.74
C SER A 572 54.24 -3.69 3.72
N TRP A 573 53.23 -4.56 3.66
CA TRP A 573 52.20 -4.74 4.70
C TRP A 573 52.16 -6.21 5.13
N SER A 574 53.31 -6.77 5.47
CA SER A 574 53.42 -8.06 6.14
C SER A 574 54.41 -7.94 7.28
N ASP A 575 53.89 -7.47 8.41
CA ASP A 575 54.44 -7.53 9.76
C ASP A 575 53.31 -6.99 10.67
N SER A 576 52.67 -7.70 11.59
CA SER A 576 52.86 -9.02 12.19
C SER A 576 51.56 -9.32 12.95
N GLU A 577 51.08 -10.56 12.94
CA GLU A 577 50.01 -11.04 13.80
C GLU A 577 50.47 -11.25 15.27
N ASP A 578 51.24 -10.31 15.81
CA ASP A 578 51.89 -10.39 17.12
C ASP A 578 51.65 -9.14 17.99
N GLU A 579 50.39 -8.79 18.24
CA GLU A 579 50.01 -8.05 19.47
C GLU A 579 48.84 -8.76 20.18
N PHE A 580 48.93 -10.08 20.24
CA PHE A 580 48.24 -10.90 21.23
C PHE A 580 49.18 -11.09 22.43
N PHE A 581 49.26 -10.09 23.32
CA PHE A 581 49.77 -10.32 24.66
C PHE A 581 48.60 -10.52 25.63
N GLU A 582 48.03 -11.73 25.59
CA GLU A 582 47.53 -12.37 26.80
C GLU A 582 48.73 -12.56 27.74
N CYS A 583 48.88 -11.71 28.76
CA CYS A 583 49.64 -12.10 29.94
C CYS A 583 48.76 -13.02 30.79
N LEU A 584 48.68 -14.29 30.42
CA LEU A 584 48.59 -15.37 31.40
C LEU A 584 49.96 -15.47 32.06
N SER A 585 50.15 -14.79 33.19
CA SER A 585 51.19 -15.17 34.14
C SER A 585 50.58 -16.15 35.13
N ASP A 586 51.00 -17.40 34.98
CA ASP A 586 50.76 -18.54 35.85
C ASP A 586 50.88 -18.24 37.35
N GLN A 587 50.07 -18.97 38.11
CA GLN A 587 50.25 -19.21 39.54
C GLN A 587 51.60 -19.90 39.79
N GLY A 588 52.42 -19.31 40.68
CA GLY A 588 53.64 -19.91 41.19
C GLY A 588 54.19 -19.07 42.34
N GLU A 589 54.07 -19.62 43.54
CA GLU A 589 54.46 -19.12 44.85
C GLU A 589 55.84 -18.44 44.91
N MET A 590 55.96 -17.33 45.65
CA MET A 590 57.17 -17.07 46.43
C MET A 590 56.88 -16.19 47.65
N GLU A 591 56.89 -16.83 48.81
CA GLU A 591 56.94 -16.19 50.12
C GLU A 591 58.27 -15.43 50.32
N SER A 592 58.13 -14.28 50.99
CA SER A 592 59.08 -13.50 51.80
C SER A 592 60.60 -13.75 51.67
N SER A 593 61.33 -12.70 51.32
CA SER A 593 62.44 -12.24 52.17
C SER A 593 62.76 -10.76 51.97
N HIS A 594 63.09 -10.11 53.07
CA HIS A 594 63.29 -8.69 53.27
C HIS A 594 64.44 -8.09 52.44
N SER A 595 64.19 -6.89 51.90
CA SER A 595 65.21 -5.82 51.87
C SER A 595 64.52 -4.48 52.11
N GLU A 596 64.61 -4.00 53.35
CA GLU A 596 64.27 -2.63 53.73
C GLU A 596 65.24 -1.61 53.10
N ALA A 597 64.73 -0.38 52.99
CA ALA A 597 65.43 0.89 52.79
C ALA A 597 65.74 1.33 51.35
N GLY A 598 64.70 1.93 50.75
CA GLY A 598 64.81 2.86 49.62
C GLY A 598 63.49 3.63 49.44
N LYS A 599 63.18 4.55 50.35
CA LYS A 599 62.08 5.53 50.20
C LYS A 599 62.35 6.38 48.96
N ASP A 600 61.70 6.04 47.85
CA ASP A 600 61.32 7.02 46.84
C ASP A 600 59.83 6.86 46.56
N SER A 601 59.03 7.69 47.26
CA SER A 601 57.64 7.94 46.93
C SER A 601 57.57 8.63 45.56
N SER A 602 57.63 7.86 44.49
CA SER A 602 57.27 8.34 43.15
C SER A 602 55.78 8.70 43.19
N LYS A 603 55.49 9.98 43.36
CA LYS A 603 54.15 10.56 43.23
C LYS A 603 53.49 9.95 41.98
N LEU A 604 52.35 9.27 42.15
CA LEU A 604 51.48 8.83 41.05
C LEU A 604 51.27 10.04 40.14
N LYS A 605 51.89 10.02 38.96
CA LYS A 605 51.84 11.15 38.03
C LYS A 605 50.44 11.20 37.44
N ALA A 606 49.69 12.25 37.76
CA ALA A 606 48.35 12.44 37.22
C ALA A 606 48.37 12.55 35.69
N ASP A 607 47.47 11.83 35.03
CA ASP A 607 47.41 11.70 33.58
C ASP A 607 45.94 11.72 33.11
N GLY A 608 45.66 12.31 31.94
CA GLY A 608 44.30 12.41 31.41
C GLY A 608 43.39 13.47 32.06
N ARG A 609 43.92 14.64 32.44
CA ARG A 609 43.15 15.78 32.98
C ARG A 609 42.63 16.70 31.86
N LEU A 610 41.36 17.10 31.89
CA LEU A 610 40.78 18.12 31.00
C LEU A 610 40.89 19.53 31.60
N HIS A 611 40.08 19.83 32.61
CA HIS A 611 40.03 21.12 33.30
C HIS A 611 39.67 20.91 34.78
N PRO A 612 40.03 21.85 35.69
CA PRO A 612 39.64 21.76 37.09
C PRO A 612 38.11 21.89 37.24
N TYR A 613 37.53 21.06 38.10
CA TYR A 613 36.08 21.01 38.33
C TYR A 613 35.68 22.03 39.40
N ASN A 614 35.06 23.13 39.00
CA ASN A 614 34.45 24.16 39.87
C ASN A 614 35.30 24.60 41.09
N ASN A 615 36.64 24.60 40.96
CA ASN A 615 37.60 24.86 42.05
C ASN A 615 37.41 23.99 43.32
N MET A 616 36.76 22.84 43.20
CA MET A 616 36.63 21.89 44.30
C MET A 616 37.95 21.17 44.57
N THR A 617 38.22 20.86 45.84
CA THR A 617 39.32 19.99 46.26
C THR A 617 38.83 18.56 46.53
N LEU A 618 39.76 17.61 46.46
CA LEU A 618 39.53 16.24 46.93
C LEU A 618 39.25 16.24 48.44
N LEU A 619 38.47 15.27 48.93
CA LEU A 619 38.06 15.21 50.34
C LEU A 619 39.23 14.98 51.31
N HIS A 620 40.22 14.19 50.88
CA HIS A 620 41.36 13.78 51.72
C HIS A 620 42.68 14.47 51.34
N SER A 621 42.68 15.38 50.37
CA SER A 621 43.87 16.15 49.97
C SER A 621 43.53 17.57 49.54
N ALA A 622 44.45 18.52 49.74
CA ALA A 622 44.29 19.91 49.30
C ALA A 622 44.47 20.10 47.78
N GLU A 623 44.51 19.02 47.00
CA GLU A 623 44.63 19.08 45.55
C GLU A 623 43.26 19.34 44.89
N LEU A 624 43.25 20.12 43.80
CA LEU A 624 42.06 20.40 43.03
C LEU A 624 41.57 19.13 42.32
N LEU A 625 40.25 18.93 42.29
CA LEU A 625 39.60 17.87 41.53
C LEU A 625 39.60 18.24 40.05
N TYR A 626 40.10 17.35 39.20
CA TYR A 626 40.13 17.51 37.75
C TYR A 626 39.10 16.60 37.08
N VAL A 627 38.45 17.13 36.05
CA VAL A 627 37.60 16.31 35.17
C VAL A 627 38.49 15.39 34.34
N PRO A 628 38.31 14.06 34.41
CA PRO A 628 39.07 13.12 33.60
C PRO A 628 38.63 13.15 32.14
N VAL A 629 39.54 12.80 31.23
CA VAL A 629 39.19 12.39 29.86
C VAL A 629 38.56 11.00 29.95
N THR A 630 37.28 10.87 29.62
CA THR A 630 36.55 9.59 29.56
C THR A 630 36.45 9.06 28.13
N GLN A 631 36.07 7.78 28.00
CA GLN A 631 35.72 7.21 26.70
C GLN A 631 34.26 7.52 26.38
N GLU A 632 33.95 7.79 25.11
CA GLU A 632 32.57 7.88 24.68
C GLU A 632 31.91 6.49 24.68
N PRO A 633 30.61 6.40 25.03
CA PRO A 633 29.87 5.16 24.91
C PRO A 633 29.85 4.67 23.46
N ALA A 634 29.76 3.35 23.29
CA ALA A 634 29.63 2.74 21.98
C ALA A 634 28.26 3.10 21.38
N PRO A 635 28.19 3.69 20.16
CA PRO A 635 26.94 3.78 19.44
C PRO A 635 26.45 2.36 19.15
N MET A 636 25.14 2.18 19.11
CA MET A 636 24.52 0.88 18.90
C MET A 636 23.42 1.00 17.84
N THR A 637 23.31 -0.02 16.99
CA THR A 637 22.16 -0.17 16.08
C THR A 637 21.01 -0.89 16.76
N GLU A 638 19.80 -0.78 16.19
CA GLU A 638 18.58 -1.35 16.76
C GLU A 638 18.68 -2.87 16.98
N ASP A 639 19.23 -3.62 16.02
CA ASP A 639 19.43 -5.06 16.14
C ASP A 639 20.40 -5.44 17.28
N GLN A 640 21.44 -4.61 17.52
CA GLN A 640 22.35 -4.81 18.64
C GLN A 640 21.67 -4.53 19.99
N LEU A 641 20.75 -3.56 20.02
CA LEU A 641 19.95 -3.25 21.21
C LEU A 641 18.96 -4.39 21.51
N GLU A 642 18.32 -4.93 20.47
CA GLU A 642 17.42 -6.07 20.56
C GLU A 642 18.16 -7.33 21.04
N GLU A 643 19.32 -7.65 20.46
CA GLU A 643 20.18 -8.77 20.89
C GLU A 643 20.60 -8.61 22.36
N GLN A 644 21.03 -7.40 22.76
CA GLN A 644 21.35 -7.14 24.17
C GLN A 644 20.13 -7.32 25.07
N SER A 645 18.96 -6.85 24.66
CA SER A 645 17.72 -7.01 25.42
C SER A 645 17.33 -8.48 25.57
N GLU A 646 17.50 -9.29 24.53
CA GLU A 646 17.25 -10.73 24.56
C GLU A 646 18.22 -11.46 25.47
N VAL A 647 19.51 -11.14 25.39
CA VAL A 647 20.53 -11.73 26.27
C VAL A 647 20.21 -11.38 27.72
N LEU A 648 19.84 -10.14 28.00
CA LEU A 648 19.42 -9.71 29.34
C LEU A 648 18.12 -10.40 29.78
N ALA A 649 17.17 -10.65 28.87
CA ALA A 649 15.94 -11.38 29.17
C ALA A 649 16.21 -12.87 29.48
N LYS A 650 17.10 -13.52 28.71
CA LYS A 650 17.51 -14.93 28.89
C LYS A 650 18.21 -15.17 30.24
N LEU A 651 18.89 -14.16 30.79
CA LEU A 651 19.56 -14.23 32.10
C LEU A 651 18.58 -14.27 33.30
N GLY A 652 17.29 -13.97 33.10
CA GLY A 652 16.25 -14.09 34.13
C GLY A 652 16.39 -13.11 35.31
N THR A 653 15.57 -13.32 36.35
CA THR A 653 15.50 -12.48 37.56
C THR A 653 16.15 -13.10 38.79
N SER A 654 16.93 -14.17 38.62
CA SER A 654 17.69 -14.78 39.73
C SER A 654 18.69 -13.77 40.32
N ALA A 655 19.11 -14.00 41.57
CA ALA A 655 20.12 -13.14 42.22
C ALA A 655 21.44 -13.13 41.42
N GLU A 656 21.85 -14.29 40.90
CA GLU A 656 23.03 -14.44 40.03
C GLU A 656 22.82 -13.76 38.66
N GLY A 657 21.64 -13.91 38.06
CA GLY A 657 21.30 -13.25 36.79
C GLY A 657 21.23 -11.74 36.92
N THR A 658 20.77 -11.21 38.06
CA THR A 658 20.75 -9.77 38.34
C THR A 658 22.16 -9.21 38.52
N HIS A 659 23.04 -9.93 39.24
CA HIS A 659 24.45 -9.55 39.38
C HIS A 659 25.17 -9.56 38.02
N LEU A 660 24.94 -10.59 37.20
CA LEU A 660 25.56 -10.71 35.87
C LEU A 660 25.07 -9.65 34.89
N ARG A 661 23.75 -9.36 34.83
CA ARG A 661 23.18 -8.28 34.00
C ARG A 661 23.80 -6.93 34.33
N ALA A 662 23.89 -6.62 35.61
CA ALA A 662 24.42 -5.34 36.04
C ALA A 662 25.95 -5.26 35.84
N ARG A 663 26.67 -6.39 35.88
CA ARG A 663 28.09 -6.47 35.49
C ARG A 663 28.30 -6.28 33.99
N MET A 664 27.40 -6.80 33.14
CA MET A 664 27.44 -6.57 31.69
C MET A 664 27.17 -5.11 31.33
N GLN A 665 26.36 -4.41 32.13
CA GLN A 665 26.03 -2.99 31.95
C GLN A 665 27.02 -2.01 32.62
N SER A 666 27.97 -2.49 33.43
CA SER A 666 28.91 -1.63 34.18
C SER A 666 30.20 -1.26 33.44
N ALA A 667 30.36 -1.66 32.17
CA ALA A 667 31.60 -1.44 31.41
C ALA A 667 31.96 0.05 31.26
N CYS A 668 30.99 0.92 30.99
CA CYS A 668 31.19 2.38 30.94
C CYS A 668 31.59 2.93 32.31
N LEU A 669 30.83 2.54 33.35
CA LEU A 669 31.09 2.96 34.73
C LEU A 669 32.50 2.59 35.19
N LEU A 670 32.95 1.38 34.89
CA LEU A 670 34.31 0.92 35.18
C LEU A 670 35.36 1.77 34.45
N SER A 671 35.20 2.01 33.14
CA SER A 671 36.11 2.85 32.36
C SER A 671 36.18 4.29 32.87
N ASP A 672 35.06 4.85 33.33
CA ASP A 672 34.99 6.19 33.90
C ASP A 672 35.66 6.26 35.28
N MET A 673 35.48 5.25 36.13
CA MET A 673 36.18 5.12 37.42
C MET A 673 37.70 4.98 37.24
N GLU A 674 38.15 4.20 36.26
CA GLU A 674 39.57 4.06 35.93
C GLU A 674 40.19 5.39 35.45
N SER A 675 39.46 6.10 34.59
CA SER A 675 39.86 7.42 34.07
C SER A 675 39.95 8.46 35.18
N PHE A 676 38.97 8.45 36.10
CA PHE A 676 38.92 9.36 37.23
C PHE A 676 40.07 9.14 38.21
N LYS A 677 40.38 7.89 38.55
CA LYS A 677 41.54 7.55 39.40
C LYS A 677 42.87 7.99 38.78
N ALA A 678 43.01 7.90 37.46
CA ALA A 678 44.21 8.35 36.74
C ALA A 678 44.37 9.88 36.72
N ALA A 679 43.27 10.61 36.58
CA ALA A 679 43.26 12.07 36.60
C ALA A 679 43.46 12.65 38.02
N ASN A 680 42.96 11.95 39.05
CA ASN A 680 42.95 12.41 40.44
C ASN A 680 43.64 11.39 41.37
N PRO A 681 44.97 11.40 41.48
CA PRO A 681 45.69 10.54 42.43
C PRO A 681 45.24 10.80 43.87
N GLY A 682 44.91 9.73 44.60
CA GLY A 682 44.46 9.84 46.00
C GLY A 682 42.96 10.11 46.19
N CYS A 683 42.15 10.02 45.13
CA CYS A 683 40.69 10.15 45.21
C CYS A 683 40.03 8.97 45.92
N VAL A 684 38.89 9.24 46.58
CA VAL A 684 38.00 8.23 47.15
C VAL A 684 36.69 8.12 46.35
N LEU A 685 35.87 7.09 46.62
CA LEU A 685 34.60 6.87 45.89
C LEU A 685 33.66 8.09 46.02
N GLU A 686 33.66 8.75 47.16
CA GLU A 686 32.89 9.95 47.43
C GLU A 686 33.31 11.11 46.50
N ASP A 687 34.60 11.25 46.18
CA ASP A 687 35.08 12.25 45.22
C ASP A 687 34.60 11.94 43.79
N PHE A 688 34.51 10.65 43.44
CA PHE A 688 33.94 10.22 42.15
C PHE A 688 32.44 10.48 42.07
N VAL A 689 31.68 10.16 43.12
CA VAL A 689 30.22 10.39 43.17
C VAL A 689 29.89 11.87 43.10
N ARG A 690 30.66 12.74 43.76
CA ARG A 690 30.52 14.21 43.67
C ARG A 690 30.65 14.75 42.24
N TRP A 691 31.41 14.06 41.38
CA TRP A 691 31.58 14.41 39.98
C TRP A 691 30.58 13.71 39.06
N TYR A 692 30.42 12.38 39.20
CA TYR A 692 29.70 11.52 38.26
C TYR A 692 28.20 11.40 38.57
N SER A 693 27.80 11.45 39.85
CA SER A 693 26.38 11.50 40.28
C SER A 693 26.19 12.45 41.47
N PRO A 694 26.20 13.79 41.25
CA PRO A 694 26.09 14.77 42.33
C PRO A 694 24.80 14.64 43.17
N ARG A 695 23.76 14.00 42.62
CA ARG A 695 22.49 13.74 43.33
C ARG A 695 22.61 12.65 44.41
N ASP A 696 23.63 11.80 44.32
CA ASP A 696 23.86 10.70 45.26
C ASP A 696 24.85 11.06 46.39
N TYR A 697 25.29 12.33 46.45
CA TYR A 697 26.09 12.90 47.53
C TYR A 697 25.23 13.87 48.35
N VAL A 698 24.95 13.56 49.61
CA VAL A 698 24.10 14.36 50.49
C VAL A 698 24.99 15.18 51.42
N GLU A 699 24.87 16.50 51.34
CA GLU A 699 25.59 17.43 52.21
C GLU A 699 24.69 17.81 53.40
N GLU A 700 25.06 17.40 54.61
CA GLU A 700 24.37 17.80 55.85
C GLU A 700 25.21 18.84 56.60
N GLU A 701 24.58 19.96 56.97
CA GLU A 701 25.20 20.97 57.83
C GLU A 701 25.17 20.50 59.28
N VAL A 702 26.31 19.99 59.76
CA VAL A 702 26.46 19.59 61.16
C VAL A 702 27.16 20.73 61.91
N VAL A 703 26.61 21.13 63.05
CA VAL A 703 27.26 22.09 63.93
C VAL A 703 28.28 21.33 64.77
N ASP A 704 29.57 21.65 64.60
CA ASP A 704 30.63 21.08 65.44
C ASP A 704 30.41 21.45 66.92
N GLU A 705 31.00 20.69 67.85
CA GLU A 705 30.99 20.98 69.31
C GLU A 705 31.56 22.37 69.68
N LYS A 706 32.14 23.10 68.71
CA LYS A 706 32.65 24.48 68.82
C LYS A 706 31.76 25.54 68.16
N GLY A 707 30.55 25.20 67.71
CA GLY A 707 29.57 26.15 67.18
C GLY A 707 29.83 26.65 65.76
N SER A 708 30.74 26.02 65.00
CA SER A 708 30.95 26.29 63.57
C SER A 708 30.16 25.30 62.70
N THR A 709 29.41 25.81 61.73
CA THR A 709 28.71 25.00 60.71
C THR A 709 29.73 24.33 59.81
N VAL A 710 29.91 23.01 59.94
CA VAL A 710 30.74 22.21 59.05
C VAL A 710 29.82 21.41 58.14
N ILE A 711 29.97 21.60 56.84
CA ILE A 711 29.24 20.84 55.83
C ILE A 711 29.88 19.44 55.79
N ARG A 712 29.18 18.42 56.29
CA ARG A 712 29.63 17.03 56.26
C ARG A 712 28.86 16.29 55.18
N GLY A 713 29.53 15.93 54.09
CA GLY A 713 28.90 15.19 53.00
C GLY A 713 29.02 13.68 53.18
N GLU A 714 27.91 12.97 53.00
CA GLU A 714 27.82 11.51 53.05
C GLU A 714 27.16 10.92 51.79
N LEU A 715 27.49 9.67 51.46
CA LEU A 715 26.83 8.94 50.38
C LEU A 715 25.35 8.68 50.69
N SER A 716 24.50 8.70 49.66
CA SER A 716 23.07 8.43 49.78
C SER A 716 22.75 7.03 50.33
N ALA A 717 21.56 6.85 50.91
CA ALA A 717 21.12 5.57 51.47
C ALA A 717 21.14 4.42 50.43
N ARG A 718 20.95 4.72 49.14
CA ARG A 718 21.05 3.76 48.03
C ARG A 718 22.49 3.29 47.79
N MET A 719 23.47 4.16 48.02
CA MET A 719 24.88 3.82 47.83
C MET A 719 25.49 3.05 49.01
N LYS A 720 24.86 3.09 50.19
CA LYS A 720 25.26 2.37 51.42
C LYS A 720 24.67 0.95 51.54
N ILE A 721 23.95 0.47 50.52
CA ILE A 721 23.37 -0.88 50.51
C ILE A 721 24.50 -1.94 50.49
N PRO A 722 24.43 -3.00 51.31
CA PRO A 722 25.43 -4.08 51.28
C PRO A 722 25.43 -4.80 49.92
N GLY A 723 26.60 -4.97 49.31
CA GLY A 723 26.73 -5.52 47.95
C GLY A 723 26.46 -4.49 46.83
N ASN A 724 26.65 -3.20 47.11
CA ASN A 724 26.51 -2.17 46.07
C ASN A 724 27.60 -2.30 45.01
N MET A 725 27.17 -2.47 43.76
CA MET A 725 28.03 -2.65 42.60
C MET A 725 28.95 -1.47 42.31
N TRP A 726 28.59 -0.26 42.75
CA TRP A 726 29.48 0.90 42.59
C TRP A 726 30.73 0.78 43.46
N VAL A 727 30.60 0.20 44.65
CA VAL A 727 31.72 -0.09 45.54
C VAL A 727 32.55 -1.23 44.95
N GLU A 728 31.90 -2.32 44.51
CA GLU A 728 32.59 -3.44 43.85
C GLU A 728 33.33 -3.00 42.57
N ALA A 729 32.70 -2.17 41.75
CA ALA A 729 33.29 -1.62 40.53
C ALA A 729 34.46 -0.67 40.85
N TRP A 730 34.31 0.18 41.87
CA TRP A 730 35.36 1.07 42.32
C TRP A 730 36.58 0.32 42.85
N ASP A 731 36.37 -0.74 43.63
CA ASP A 731 37.47 -1.56 44.17
C ASP A 731 38.19 -2.34 43.05
N THR A 732 37.46 -2.73 42.01
CA THR A 732 38.02 -3.41 40.83
C THR A 732 38.74 -2.46 39.86
N ALA A 733 38.37 -1.16 39.83
CA ALA A 733 38.89 -0.18 38.89
C ALA A 733 40.38 0.16 39.15
N ARG A 734 41.20 0.06 38.09
CA ARG A 734 42.64 0.37 38.11
C ARG A 734 42.93 1.83 37.73
N VAL A 735 44.11 2.32 38.10
CA VAL A 735 44.56 3.68 37.77
C VAL A 735 45.08 3.74 36.33
N ILE A 736 44.17 3.81 35.34
CA ILE A 736 44.53 3.78 33.91
C ILE A 736 43.84 4.94 33.18
N PRO A 737 44.56 5.82 32.46
CA PRO A 737 43.95 6.89 31.67
C PRO A 737 43.26 6.34 30.41
N ALA A 738 42.20 7.00 29.92
CA ALA A 738 41.38 6.54 28.79
C ALA A 738 42.18 6.07 27.56
N ARG A 739 43.30 6.72 27.22
CA ARG A 739 44.18 6.33 26.09
C ARG A 739 44.85 4.94 26.22
N ARG A 740 44.94 4.39 27.43
CA ARG A 740 45.58 3.10 27.75
C ARG A 740 44.57 2.03 28.19
N GLN A 741 43.31 2.40 28.35
CA GLN A 741 42.24 1.47 28.67
C GLN A 741 41.87 0.64 27.46
N LYS A 742 41.21 -0.50 27.71
CA LYS A 742 40.54 -1.24 26.65
C LYS A 742 39.45 -0.35 26.04
N ARG A 743 39.38 -0.32 24.70
CA ARG A 743 38.40 0.49 24.00
C ARG A 743 37.00 -0.05 24.23
N LEU A 744 36.07 0.82 24.60
CA LEU A 744 34.64 0.49 24.69
C LEU A 744 34.04 0.26 23.30
N PHE A 745 34.57 0.93 22.28
CA PHE A 745 34.18 0.77 20.88
C PHE A 745 35.40 0.44 20.02
N ASP A 746 35.35 -0.70 19.34
CA ASP A 746 36.36 -1.10 18.37
C ASP A 746 35.88 -0.75 16.96
N ASP A 747 36.39 0.36 16.43
CA ASP A 747 36.07 0.88 15.09
C ASP A 747 36.34 -0.14 13.99
N THR A 748 37.36 -0.99 14.15
CA THR A 748 37.74 -1.96 13.12
C THR A 748 36.85 -3.19 13.12
N LYS A 749 36.56 -3.73 14.30
CA LYS A 749 35.70 -4.90 14.44
C LYS A 749 34.24 -4.58 14.09
N GLU A 750 33.72 -3.42 14.49
CA GLU A 750 32.35 -3.03 14.16
C GLU A 750 32.17 -2.71 12.67
N ALA A 751 33.15 -2.09 12.02
CA ALA A 751 33.12 -1.87 10.56
C ALA A 751 33.11 -3.19 9.77
N GLU A 752 33.97 -4.15 10.14
CA GLU A 752 34.01 -5.47 9.49
C GLU A 752 32.70 -6.26 9.72
N LYS A 753 32.11 -6.19 10.92
CA LYS A 753 30.79 -6.78 11.16
C LYS A 753 29.71 -6.20 10.25
N VAL A 754 29.69 -4.89 10.06
CA VAL A 754 28.74 -4.23 9.15
C VAL A 754 28.98 -4.65 7.71
N LEU A 755 30.21 -4.61 7.21
CA LEU A 755 30.54 -5.01 5.84
C LEU A 755 30.24 -6.49 5.58
N HIS A 756 30.52 -7.37 6.55
CA HIS A 756 30.20 -8.79 6.48
C HIS A 756 28.69 -9.02 6.43
N TYR A 757 27.92 -8.32 7.27
CA TYR A 757 26.47 -8.34 7.25
C TYR A 757 25.91 -7.91 5.88
N LEU A 758 26.44 -6.84 5.29
CA LEU A 758 26.02 -6.36 3.97
C LEU A 758 26.37 -7.35 2.84
N ALA A 759 27.55 -7.98 2.92
CA ALA A 759 28.00 -8.96 1.92
C ALA A 759 27.21 -10.28 1.97
N MET A 760 26.74 -10.69 3.16
CA MET A 760 25.92 -11.90 3.33
C MET A 760 24.43 -11.69 3.04
N MET A 761 23.99 -10.43 2.90
CA MET A 761 22.59 -10.09 2.67
C MET A 761 22.11 -10.58 1.31
N LYS A 762 20.99 -11.33 1.29
CA LYS A 762 20.38 -11.76 0.04
C LYS A 762 19.64 -10.60 -0.63
N PRO A 763 19.49 -10.59 -1.96
CA PRO A 763 18.73 -9.55 -2.66
C PRO A 763 17.27 -9.42 -2.18
N GLY A 764 16.62 -10.52 -1.78
CA GLY A 764 15.28 -10.49 -1.18
C GLY A 764 15.25 -9.81 0.18
N ASP A 765 16.23 -10.10 1.06
CA ASP A 765 16.37 -9.45 2.37
C ASP A 765 16.73 -7.95 2.22
N LEU A 766 17.52 -7.61 1.21
CA LEU A 766 17.82 -6.23 0.85
C LEU A 766 16.55 -5.48 0.42
N ALA A 767 15.75 -6.07 -0.48
CA ALA A 767 14.48 -5.50 -0.90
C ALA A 767 13.54 -5.30 0.31
N HIS A 768 13.54 -6.26 1.23
CA HIS A 768 12.78 -6.19 2.47
C HIS A 768 13.19 -5.01 3.36
N HIS A 769 14.50 -4.76 3.53
CA HIS A 769 15.00 -3.62 4.29
C HIS A 769 14.78 -2.26 3.60
N LEU A 770 14.63 -2.24 2.27
CA LEU A 770 14.40 -1.03 1.47
C LEU A 770 12.91 -0.73 1.25
N LEU A 771 12.03 -1.72 1.41
CA LEU A 771 10.59 -1.58 1.23
C LEU A 771 9.96 -0.42 2.03
N PRO A 772 10.32 -0.17 3.31
CA PRO A 772 9.79 1.00 4.03
C PRO A 772 10.13 2.33 3.37
N CYS A 773 11.31 2.43 2.75
CA CYS A 773 11.73 3.64 2.02
C CYS A 773 10.96 3.77 0.70
N LEU A 774 10.71 2.66 0.01
CA LEU A 774 9.93 2.65 -1.23
C LEU A 774 8.47 3.02 -0.99
N LEU A 775 7.82 2.46 0.03
CA LEU A 775 6.44 2.79 0.37
C LEU A 775 6.30 4.25 0.84
N HIS A 776 7.28 4.75 1.60
CA HIS A 776 7.33 6.17 1.94
C HIS A 776 7.44 7.04 0.66
N ALA A 777 8.32 6.68 -0.27
CA ALA A 777 8.45 7.39 -1.54
C ALA A 777 7.17 7.35 -2.38
N ALA A 778 6.47 6.22 -2.41
CA ALA A 778 5.21 6.05 -3.11
C ALA A 778 4.11 6.95 -2.54
N ILE A 779 3.97 7.01 -1.21
CA ILE A 779 3.00 7.89 -0.53
C ILE A 779 3.33 9.36 -0.82
N MET A 780 4.61 9.74 -0.77
CA MET A 780 5.03 11.10 -1.10
C MET A 780 4.77 11.45 -2.57
N LYS A 781 4.97 10.51 -3.49
CA LYS A 781 4.66 10.70 -4.91
C LYS A 781 3.16 10.88 -5.12
N LEU A 782 2.32 10.04 -4.49
CA LEU A 782 0.86 10.19 -4.53
C LEU A 782 0.41 11.54 -3.97
N LYS A 783 0.99 12.00 -2.85
CA LYS A 783 0.69 13.32 -2.29
C LYS A 783 1.08 14.46 -3.24
N GLN A 784 2.24 14.36 -3.89
CA GLN A 784 2.68 15.36 -4.84
C GLN A 784 1.71 15.47 -6.02
N GLU A 785 1.30 14.33 -6.59
CA GLU A 785 0.37 14.30 -7.72
C GLU A 785 -1.06 14.69 -7.31
N GLU A 786 -1.51 14.30 -6.12
CA GLU A 786 -2.82 14.68 -5.57
C GLU A 786 -2.91 16.19 -5.30
N SER A 787 -1.82 16.84 -4.84
CA SER A 787 -1.81 18.29 -4.64
C SER A 787 -2.05 19.10 -5.92
N VAL A 788 -1.78 18.51 -7.09
CA VAL A 788 -2.07 19.11 -8.40
C VAL A 788 -3.54 18.91 -8.78
N GLU A 789 -4.12 17.76 -8.41
CA GLU A 789 -5.47 17.37 -8.84
C GLU A 789 -6.58 17.74 -7.82
N ASN A 790 -6.24 17.97 -6.55
CA ASN A 790 -7.13 18.40 -5.45
C ASN A 790 -8.38 17.50 -5.30
N ILE A 791 -8.16 16.23 -4.93
CA ILE A 791 -9.24 15.23 -4.82
C ILE A 791 -9.46 14.85 -3.35
N PRO A 792 -10.57 15.27 -2.71
CA PRO A 792 -10.75 15.16 -1.26
C PRO A 792 -10.89 13.72 -0.75
N SER A 793 -11.35 12.79 -1.58
CA SER A 793 -11.43 11.36 -1.25
C SER A 793 -10.06 10.70 -1.18
N VAL A 794 -9.15 11.09 -2.10
CA VAL A 794 -7.77 10.60 -2.17
C VAL A 794 -6.93 11.22 -1.05
N GLU A 795 -7.09 12.51 -0.75
CA GLU A 795 -6.40 13.17 0.37
C GLU A 795 -6.63 12.43 1.71
N LYS A 796 -7.89 12.11 2.02
CA LYS A 796 -8.26 11.32 3.20
C LYS A 796 -7.65 9.93 3.16
N SER A 797 -7.61 9.30 1.99
CA SER A 797 -7.04 7.97 1.80
C SER A 797 -5.53 7.97 2.00
N ILE A 798 -4.81 9.01 1.56
CA ILE A 798 -3.37 9.20 1.78
C ILE A 798 -3.07 9.36 3.28
N GLN A 799 -3.85 10.17 4.00
CA GLN A 799 -3.70 10.32 5.46
C GLN A 799 -3.93 9.00 6.20
N GLN A 800 -4.95 8.23 5.79
CA GLN A 800 -5.20 6.90 6.32
C GLN A 800 -4.05 5.94 6.00
N ALA A 801 -3.55 5.94 4.76
CA ALA A 801 -2.45 5.09 4.33
C ALA A 801 -1.15 5.38 5.09
N ALA A 802 -0.82 6.66 5.34
CA ALA A 802 0.34 7.04 6.16
C ALA A 802 0.23 6.47 7.60
N SER A 803 -0.98 6.52 8.20
CA SER A 803 -1.22 5.96 9.53
C SER A 803 -1.16 4.43 9.58
N GLN A 804 -1.61 3.76 8.51
CA GLN A 804 -1.57 2.31 8.38
C GLN A 804 -0.14 1.81 8.12
N ALA A 805 0.60 2.50 7.25
CA ALA A 805 2.01 2.23 6.97
C ALA A 805 2.83 2.26 8.26
N ASN A 806 2.59 3.23 9.16
CA ASN A 806 3.25 3.28 10.46
C ASN A 806 3.06 1.97 11.26
N LYS A 807 1.83 1.43 11.32
CA LYS A 807 1.55 0.18 12.05
C LYS A 807 2.18 -1.05 11.39
N LEU A 808 2.18 -1.11 10.06
CA LEU A 808 2.71 -2.25 9.30
C LEU A 808 4.25 -2.27 9.33
N LEU A 809 4.89 -1.11 9.22
CA LEU A 809 6.35 -0.97 9.10
C LEU A 809 7.13 -1.13 10.40
N HIS A 810 6.49 -1.00 11.57
CA HIS A 810 7.11 -1.27 12.88
C HIS A 810 7.01 -2.74 13.34
N SER A 811 6.27 -3.58 12.63
CA SER A 811 6.17 -4.99 12.97
C SER A 811 7.45 -5.75 12.58
N ALA A 812 7.99 -6.56 13.51
CA ALA A 812 9.21 -7.34 13.27
C ALA A 812 9.03 -8.43 12.19
N ASN A 813 7.78 -8.83 11.93
CA ASN A 813 7.41 -9.78 10.88
C ASN A 813 6.27 -9.20 10.05
N TYR A 814 6.54 -8.91 8.78
CA TYR A 814 5.53 -8.43 7.86
C TYR A 814 4.54 -9.53 7.49
N ASP A 815 3.26 -9.24 7.64
CA ASP A 815 2.18 -10.04 7.11
C ASP A 815 2.06 -9.73 5.61
N TYR A 816 2.64 -10.58 4.76
CA TYR A 816 2.69 -10.39 3.31
C TYR A 816 1.31 -10.10 2.70
N LYS A 817 0.24 -10.69 3.24
CA LYS A 817 -1.11 -10.46 2.74
C LYS A 817 -1.61 -9.05 3.04
N LYS A 818 -1.39 -8.55 4.26
CA LYS A 818 -1.76 -7.17 4.62
C LYS A 818 -0.95 -6.14 3.86
N LEU A 819 0.30 -6.48 3.54
CA LEU A 819 1.17 -5.63 2.75
C LEU A 819 0.74 -5.58 1.28
N GLU A 820 0.32 -6.70 0.71
CA GLU A 820 -0.29 -6.77 -0.62
C GLU A 820 -1.60 -5.98 -0.68
N ASP A 821 -2.49 -6.15 0.30
CA ASP A 821 -3.72 -5.37 0.43
C ASP A 821 -3.43 -3.86 0.53
N PHE A 822 -2.37 -3.47 1.24
CA PHE A 822 -1.93 -2.08 1.34
C PHE A 822 -1.37 -1.54 0.01
N ILE A 823 -0.59 -2.34 -0.71
CA ILE A 823 -0.10 -1.95 -2.06
C ILE A 823 -1.29 -1.76 -3.00
N ASN A 824 -2.27 -2.68 -2.99
CA ASN A 824 -3.49 -2.56 -3.79
C ASN A 824 -4.28 -1.27 -3.47
N GLN A 825 -4.28 -0.81 -2.22
CA GLN A 825 -4.85 0.49 -1.87
C GLN A 825 -4.09 1.66 -2.52
N LEU A 826 -2.75 1.62 -2.54
CA LEU A 826 -1.94 2.64 -3.23
C LEU A 826 -2.17 2.62 -4.75
N VAL A 827 -2.30 1.44 -5.36
CA VAL A 827 -2.64 1.30 -6.78
C VAL A 827 -4.02 1.92 -7.06
N THR A 828 -5.00 1.67 -6.19
CA THR A 828 -6.34 2.27 -6.34
C THR A 828 -6.30 3.80 -6.23
N MET A 829 -5.40 4.36 -5.42
CA MET A 829 -5.23 5.82 -5.36
C MET A 829 -4.63 6.36 -6.67
N GLU A 830 -3.62 5.69 -7.23
CA GLU A 830 -3.06 6.05 -8.52
C GLU A 830 -4.11 5.99 -9.64
N THR A 831 -4.92 4.93 -9.71
CA THR A 831 -5.97 4.80 -10.73
C THR A 831 -6.93 5.98 -10.67
N VAL A 832 -7.42 6.34 -9.47
CA VAL A 832 -8.37 7.46 -9.30
C VAL A 832 -7.74 8.80 -9.71
N ILE A 833 -6.47 9.06 -9.35
CA ILE A 833 -5.77 10.28 -9.77
C ILE A 833 -5.61 10.32 -11.30
N THR A 834 -5.27 9.20 -11.93
CA THR A 834 -5.13 9.13 -13.40
C THR A 834 -6.45 9.30 -14.13
N GLU A 835 -7.53 8.70 -13.61
CA GLU A 835 -8.89 8.88 -14.11
C GLU A 835 -9.31 10.35 -14.04
N ALA A 836 -9.05 11.01 -12.90
CA ALA A 836 -9.34 12.43 -12.72
C ALA A 836 -8.58 13.30 -13.72
N ARG A 837 -7.27 13.04 -13.90
CA ARG A 837 -6.43 13.75 -14.86
C ARG A 837 -6.94 13.58 -16.29
N SER A 838 -7.38 12.37 -16.66
CA SER A 838 -8.00 12.10 -17.95
C SER A 838 -9.28 12.89 -18.16
N LEU A 839 -10.19 12.83 -17.19
CA LEU A 839 -11.45 13.55 -17.24
C LEU A 839 -11.20 15.05 -17.40
N LYS A 840 -10.35 15.64 -16.55
CA LYS A 840 -10.03 17.07 -16.66
C LYS A 840 -9.45 17.42 -18.02
N ALA A 841 -8.46 16.67 -18.52
CA ALA A 841 -7.88 16.92 -19.84
C ALA A 841 -8.91 16.85 -20.98
N LYS A 842 -9.86 15.91 -20.91
CA LYS A 842 -10.93 15.73 -21.90
C LYS A 842 -12.04 16.78 -21.83
N PHE A 843 -12.30 17.32 -20.64
CA PHE A 843 -13.30 18.35 -20.42
C PHE A 843 -12.74 19.79 -20.51
N ALA A 844 -11.41 19.98 -20.43
CA ALA A 844 -10.71 21.27 -20.50
C ALA A 844 -10.54 21.88 -21.91
N VAL A 845 -11.35 21.45 -22.89
CA VAL A 845 -11.20 21.81 -24.32
C VAL A 845 -11.46 23.31 -24.63
N ASP A 846 -11.86 24.13 -23.66
CA ASP A 846 -12.23 25.55 -23.84
C ASP A 846 -11.52 26.51 -22.85
N GLU A 847 -10.18 26.51 -22.79
CA GLU A 847 -9.38 27.54 -22.07
C GLU A 847 -9.34 28.91 -22.79
N GLU A 848 -9.98 29.07 -23.97
CA GLU A 848 -9.85 30.31 -24.74
C GLU A 848 -10.82 31.46 -24.34
N GLU A 849 -11.79 31.25 -23.43
CA GLU A 849 -12.70 32.31 -22.97
C GLU A 849 -13.10 32.22 -21.46
N GLU A 850 -12.39 32.99 -20.62
CA GLU A 850 -12.76 33.70 -19.37
C GLU A 850 -13.64 33.07 -18.24
N ASN A 851 -13.34 33.55 -17.00
CA ASN A 851 -14.00 33.44 -15.68
C ASN A 851 -13.76 32.17 -14.81
N GLY A 852 -13.12 32.38 -13.64
CA GLY A 852 -12.78 31.33 -12.67
C GLY A 852 -13.97 30.59 -12.04
N GLU A 853 -15.13 31.24 -11.88
CA GLU A 853 -16.34 30.58 -11.35
C GLU A 853 -16.81 29.41 -12.23
N ALA A 854 -16.51 29.46 -13.51
CA ALA A 854 -16.96 28.48 -14.49
C ALA A 854 -15.97 27.32 -14.66
N ALA A 855 -14.74 27.45 -14.15
CA ALA A 855 -13.80 26.35 -13.96
C ALA A 855 -14.17 25.53 -12.71
N ASP A 856 -14.56 26.22 -11.62
CA ASP A 856 -15.01 25.58 -10.38
C ASP A 856 -16.24 24.67 -10.59
N GLU A 857 -17.17 25.05 -11.47
CA GLU A 857 -18.32 24.21 -11.84
C GLU A 857 -17.91 22.92 -12.57
N LEU A 858 -16.89 23.01 -13.43
CA LEU A 858 -16.36 21.87 -14.17
C LEU A 858 -15.58 20.93 -13.25
N GLU A 859 -14.76 21.48 -12.35
CA GLU A 859 -14.04 20.70 -11.35
C GLU A 859 -14.99 19.94 -10.44
N LYS A 860 -16.04 20.61 -9.92
CA LYS A 860 -17.09 19.95 -9.12
C LYS A 860 -17.77 18.83 -9.91
N PHE A 861 -18.04 19.06 -11.19
CA PHE A 861 -18.65 18.05 -12.06
C PHE A 861 -17.75 16.83 -12.27
N VAL A 862 -16.45 17.03 -12.51
CA VAL A 862 -15.47 15.94 -12.64
C VAL A 862 -15.32 15.17 -11.33
N THR A 863 -15.28 15.85 -10.19
CA THR A 863 -15.26 15.19 -8.87
C THR A 863 -16.52 14.34 -8.65
N LEU A 864 -17.70 14.84 -9.01
CA LEU A 864 -18.94 14.06 -8.96
C LEU A 864 -18.91 12.85 -9.89
N LEU A 865 -18.30 12.94 -11.08
CA LEU A 865 -18.17 11.81 -12.00
C LEU A 865 -17.28 10.68 -11.46
N LEU A 866 -16.34 11.00 -10.56
CA LEU A 866 -15.48 10.00 -9.90
C LEU A 866 -16.20 9.34 -8.70
N GLU A 867 -17.04 10.09 -7.98
CA GLU A 867 -17.72 9.60 -6.78
C GLU A 867 -19.06 8.91 -7.08
N GLU A 868 -19.84 9.43 -8.03
CA GLU A 868 -21.18 8.95 -8.36
C GLU A 868 -21.18 8.07 -9.64
N PRO A 869 -22.01 7.01 -9.68
CA PRO A 869 -22.06 6.11 -10.85
C PRO A 869 -22.75 6.74 -12.09
N GLU A 870 -23.59 7.74 -11.88
CA GLU A 870 -24.29 8.47 -12.94
C GLU A 870 -24.59 9.89 -12.44
N VAL A 871 -24.07 10.91 -13.13
CA VAL A 871 -24.19 12.32 -12.73
C VAL A 871 -25.16 13.04 -13.67
N VAL A 872 -26.07 13.83 -13.10
CA VAL A 872 -27.04 14.63 -13.87
C VAL A 872 -26.38 15.90 -14.40
N VAL A 873 -26.55 16.18 -15.69
CA VAL A 873 -26.11 17.44 -16.31
C VAL A 873 -27.19 18.50 -16.10
N LEU A 874 -26.92 19.47 -15.23
CA LEU A 874 -27.84 20.58 -14.95
C LEU A 874 -28.06 21.41 -16.24
N GLY A 875 -29.30 21.49 -16.72
CA GLY A 875 -29.65 22.19 -17.96
C GLY A 875 -29.41 21.38 -19.25
N ALA A 876 -29.16 20.06 -19.14
CA ALA A 876 -29.08 19.11 -20.24
C ALA A 876 -28.16 19.60 -21.39
N GLY A 877 -28.57 19.46 -22.65
CA GLY A 877 -27.77 19.85 -23.81
C GLY A 877 -27.55 21.35 -24.01
N GLN A 878 -28.34 22.20 -23.34
CA GLN A 878 -28.24 23.66 -23.49
C GLN A 878 -27.19 24.28 -22.56
N ALA A 879 -26.86 23.59 -21.48
CA ALA A 879 -25.88 24.00 -20.48
C ALA A 879 -24.43 23.93 -20.98
N ARG A 880 -23.50 24.56 -20.26
CA ARG A 880 -22.08 24.63 -20.64
C ARG A 880 -21.45 23.24 -20.78
N ILE A 881 -21.60 22.41 -19.75
CA ILE A 881 -21.16 21.00 -19.74
C ILE A 881 -21.86 20.21 -20.88
N GLY A 882 -23.17 20.43 -21.07
CA GLY A 882 -23.94 19.86 -22.19
C GLY A 882 -23.36 20.16 -23.57
N ARG A 883 -22.94 21.41 -23.81
CA ARG A 883 -22.32 21.82 -25.08
C ARG A 883 -20.93 21.20 -25.29
N ILE A 884 -20.15 21.04 -24.22
CA ILE A 884 -18.85 20.35 -24.29
C ILE A 884 -19.07 18.90 -24.73
N ILE A 885 -20.02 18.20 -24.10
CA ILE A 885 -20.37 16.81 -24.45
C ILE A 885 -20.87 16.71 -25.88
N HIS A 886 -21.80 17.59 -26.28
CA HIS A 886 -22.32 17.64 -27.65
C HIS A 886 -21.19 17.82 -28.66
N ARG A 887 -20.22 18.69 -28.38
CA ARG A 887 -19.04 18.89 -29.23
C ARG A 887 -18.16 17.63 -29.29
N LEU A 888 -17.94 16.93 -28.18
CA LEU A 888 -17.21 15.67 -28.15
C LEU A 888 -17.86 14.62 -29.07
N PHE A 889 -19.18 14.48 -29.04
CA PHE A 889 -19.92 13.58 -29.94
C PHE A 889 -19.81 14.00 -31.41
N ILE A 890 -19.98 15.29 -31.73
CA ILE A 890 -19.83 15.81 -33.09
C ILE A 890 -18.42 15.48 -33.63
N ASN A 891 -17.41 15.70 -32.80
CA ASN A 891 -16.03 15.52 -33.22
C ASN A 891 -15.68 14.05 -33.43
N ALA A 892 -16.15 13.16 -32.55
CA ALA A 892 -15.99 11.72 -32.76
C ALA A 892 -16.74 11.22 -34.00
N GLN A 893 -17.94 11.74 -34.30
CA GLN A 893 -18.65 11.43 -35.56
C GLN A 893 -17.86 11.88 -36.79
N ARG A 894 -17.22 13.07 -36.75
CA ARG A 894 -16.35 13.55 -37.83
C ARG A 894 -15.10 12.69 -37.99
N ALA A 895 -14.46 12.29 -36.88
CA ALA A 895 -13.26 11.45 -36.90
C ALA A 895 -13.55 10.05 -37.46
N ALA A 896 -14.66 9.43 -37.04
CA ALA A 896 -15.08 8.11 -37.53
C ALA A 896 -15.33 8.08 -39.06
N LEU A 897 -15.71 9.22 -39.66
CA LEU A 897 -15.90 9.36 -41.10
C LEU A 897 -14.62 9.69 -41.88
N LEU A 898 -13.57 10.18 -41.20
CA LEU A 898 -12.27 10.48 -41.78
C LEU A 898 -11.28 9.31 -41.66
N ALA A 899 -11.60 8.28 -40.88
CA ALA A 899 -10.85 7.02 -40.87
C ALA A 899 -10.89 6.38 -42.27
N PRO A 900 -9.76 5.89 -42.80
CA PRO A 900 -9.71 5.36 -44.17
C PRO A 900 -10.56 4.09 -44.24
N VAL A 901 -11.76 4.22 -44.79
CA VAL A 901 -12.52 3.08 -45.29
C VAL A 901 -11.78 2.58 -46.52
N ASP A 902 -11.47 1.28 -46.56
CA ASP A 902 -10.84 0.61 -47.70
C ASP A 902 -11.41 1.12 -49.04
N ASP A 903 -10.48 1.56 -49.88
CA ASP A 903 -10.66 2.30 -51.12
C ASP A 903 -11.31 1.39 -52.18
N ASP A 904 -12.66 1.34 -52.26
CA ASP A 904 -13.34 0.65 -53.38
C ASP A 904 -14.80 1.08 -53.68
N LEU A 905 -15.27 2.25 -53.25
CA LEU A 905 -16.56 2.79 -53.72
C LEU A 905 -16.51 4.32 -53.93
N GLU A 906 -16.76 4.74 -55.17
CA GLU A 906 -16.73 6.13 -55.65
C GLU A 906 -17.60 7.10 -54.81
N PRO A 907 -17.19 8.39 -54.70
CA PRO A 907 -17.89 9.38 -53.90
C PRO A 907 -19.08 9.95 -54.67
N ALA A 908 -20.29 9.46 -54.36
CA ALA A 908 -21.51 10.17 -54.72
C ALA A 908 -21.71 11.34 -53.74
N ALA A 909 -21.34 12.53 -54.21
CA ALA A 909 -21.60 13.81 -53.57
C ALA A 909 -23.11 14.08 -53.50
N GLU A 910 -23.71 13.88 -52.31
CA GLU A 910 -24.87 14.62 -51.85
C GLU A 910 -24.66 14.97 -50.37
N SER A 911 -24.94 16.23 -50.02
CA SER A 911 -24.83 16.82 -48.69
C SER A 911 -25.76 16.14 -47.67
N ARG A 912 -25.44 14.91 -47.24
CA ARG A 912 -26.03 14.32 -46.04
C ARG A 912 -25.40 15.04 -44.85
N LYS A 913 -26.17 15.90 -44.17
CA LYS A 913 -25.79 16.42 -42.86
C LYS A 913 -25.45 15.22 -41.98
N ILE A 914 -24.20 15.14 -41.53
CA ILE A 914 -23.77 14.13 -40.57
C ILE A 914 -24.58 14.38 -39.30
N PRO A 915 -25.29 13.38 -38.76
CA PRO A 915 -26.01 13.55 -37.51
C PRO A 915 -25.03 13.86 -36.38
N ASP A 916 -25.40 14.77 -35.48
CA ASP A 916 -24.53 15.19 -34.37
C ASP A 916 -24.22 14.04 -33.39
N PHE A 917 -25.11 13.06 -33.29
CA PHE A 917 -24.99 11.88 -32.44
C PHE A 917 -25.01 10.58 -33.26
N PRO A 918 -24.28 9.54 -32.83
CA PRO A 918 -24.43 8.18 -33.37
C PRO A 918 -25.86 7.65 -33.14
N PRO A 919 -26.26 6.57 -33.84
CA PRO A 919 -27.48 5.85 -33.46
C PRO A 919 -27.41 5.41 -31.99
N PRO A 920 -28.51 5.50 -31.21
CA PRO A 920 -28.50 5.15 -29.80
C PRO A 920 -28.14 3.67 -29.62
N ALA A 921 -27.16 3.40 -28.75
CA ALA A 921 -26.67 2.05 -28.47
C ALA A 921 -27.71 1.22 -27.69
N GLY A 922 -28.49 1.89 -26.85
CA GLY A 922 -29.61 1.32 -26.12
C GLY A 922 -30.77 2.29 -26.04
N ARG A 923 -31.98 1.79 -26.21
CA ARG A 923 -33.22 2.53 -25.99
C ARG A 923 -34.06 1.80 -24.96
N GLU A 924 -34.43 2.50 -23.90
CA GLU A 924 -35.28 1.99 -22.85
C GLU A 924 -36.57 2.80 -22.83
N ILE A 925 -37.71 2.10 -22.90
CA ILE A 925 -39.02 2.73 -22.98
C ILE A 925 -39.90 2.10 -21.90
N LEU A 926 -40.65 2.94 -21.22
CA LEU A 926 -41.51 2.53 -20.14
C LEU A 926 -42.91 3.07 -20.37
N LEU A 927 -43.89 2.18 -20.39
CA LEU A 927 -45.29 2.46 -20.62
C LEU A 927 -46.10 2.14 -19.37
N ARG A 928 -46.99 3.03 -18.97
CA ARG A 928 -47.83 2.86 -17.78
C ARG A 928 -49.22 3.42 -18.00
N THR A 929 -50.22 2.74 -17.47
CA THR A 929 -51.59 3.25 -17.46
C THR A 929 -52.41 2.56 -16.37
N CYS A 930 -53.53 3.14 -15.98
CA CYS A 930 -54.50 2.52 -15.10
C CYS A 930 -55.76 2.22 -15.90
N VAL A 931 -56.12 0.94 -16.00
CA VAL A 931 -57.27 0.49 -16.80
C VAL A 931 -58.07 -0.53 -16.00
N PRO A 932 -59.42 -0.49 -16.04
CA PRO A 932 -60.24 -1.55 -15.45
C PRO A 932 -60.12 -2.84 -16.28
N ARG A 933 -59.62 -3.91 -15.64
CA ARG A 933 -59.36 -5.23 -16.24
C ARG A 933 -59.83 -6.33 -15.27
N PRO A 934 -60.50 -7.40 -15.73
CA PRO A 934 -60.74 -7.78 -17.14
C PRO A 934 -61.89 -7.04 -17.82
N ALA A 935 -62.89 -6.57 -17.07
CA ALA A 935 -64.09 -5.96 -17.62
C ALA A 935 -64.15 -4.44 -17.35
N PRO A 936 -64.95 -3.66 -18.10
CA PRO A 936 -65.07 -2.21 -17.90
C PRO A 936 -65.60 -1.79 -16.52
N TYR A 937 -66.30 -2.69 -15.81
CA TYR A 937 -66.81 -2.46 -14.46
C TYR A 937 -65.86 -2.92 -13.34
N SER A 938 -64.73 -3.53 -13.69
CA SER A 938 -63.69 -3.93 -12.73
C SER A 938 -62.99 -2.71 -12.11
N LYS A 939 -62.28 -2.91 -11.00
CA LYS A 939 -61.44 -1.86 -10.41
C LYS A 939 -60.37 -1.41 -11.43
N ALA A 940 -60.09 -0.11 -11.49
CA ALA A 940 -59.01 0.42 -12.32
C ALA A 940 -57.65 0.03 -11.71
N LEU A 941 -56.87 -0.77 -12.43
CA LEU A 941 -55.63 -1.35 -11.92
C LEU A 941 -54.41 -0.95 -12.75
N PRO A 942 -53.23 -0.86 -12.14
CA PRO A 942 -52.00 -0.45 -12.81
C PRO A 942 -51.51 -1.50 -13.80
N GLN A 943 -51.15 -1.03 -14.98
CA GLN A 943 -50.51 -1.80 -16.06
C GLN A 943 -49.18 -1.14 -16.37
N ARG A 944 -48.11 -1.93 -16.50
CA ARG A 944 -46.76 -1.43 -16.80
C ARG A 944 -46.08 -2.33 -17.83
N LEU A 945 -45.36 -1.73 -18.78
CA LEU A 945 -44.49 -2.43 -19.71
C LEU A 945 -43.15 -1.69 -19.81
N PHE A 946 -42.06 -2.40 -19.52
CA PHE A 946 -40.70 -1.92 -19.70
C PHE A 946 -40.06 -2.63 -20.90
N CYS A 947 -39.48 -1.84 -21.81
CA CYS A 947 -38.92 -2.29 -23.07
C CYS A 947 -37.45 -1.90 -23.14
N VAL A 948 -36.57 -2.86 -23.47
CA VAL A 948 -35.16 -2.62 -23.78
C VAL A 948 -34.90 -3.01 -25.23
N LEU A 949 -34.35 -2.08 -25.98
CA LEU A 949 -33.98 -2.22 -27.38
C LEU A 949 -32.49 -1.94 -27.53
N MET A 950 -31.69 -2.99 -27.68
CA MET A 950 -30.27 -2.92 -28.01
C MET A 950 -30.00 -3.70 -29.31
N LYS A 951 -28.78 -3.58 -29.86
CA LYS A 951 -28.40 -4.25 -31.12
C LYS A 951 -28.60 -5.78 -31.08
N ASP A 952 -28.28 -6.40 -29.94
CA ASP A 952 -28.32 -7.86 -29.74
C ASP A 952 -29.29 -8.31 -28.63
N GLU A 953 -30.12 -7.40 -28.13
CA GLU A 953 -31.07 -7.69 -27.04
C GLU A 953 -32.39 -6.94 -27.24
N PHE A 954 -33.50 -7.67 -27.22
CA PHE A 954 -34.86 -7.15 -27.14
C PHE A 954 -35.55 -7.76 -25.94
N ARG A 955 -35.86 -6.95 -24.93
CA ARG A 955 -36.57 -7.40 -23.73
C ARG A 955 -37.85 -6.61 -23.52
N LEU A 956 -38.94 -7.32 -23.25
CA LEU A 956 -40.21 -6.77 -22.79
C LEU A 956 -40.50 -7.36 -21.40
N ALA A 957 -40.63 -6.52 -20.38
CA ALA A 957 -41.03 -6.90 -19.04
C ALA A 957 -42.37 -6.24 -18.73
N GLY A 958 -43.45 -7.03 -18.75
CA GLY A 958 -44.82 -6.58 -18.51
C GLY A 958 -45.28 -6.95 -17.11
N ALA A 959 -45.99 -6.04 -16.46
CA ALA A 959 -46.74 -6.29 -15.23
C ALA A 959 -48.21 -5.93 -15.51
N PHE A 960 -49.07 -6.95 -15.53
CA PHE A 960 -50.47 -6.79 -15.89
C PHE A 960 -51.38 -7.18 -14.73
N SER A 961 -52.10 -6.20 -14.20
CA SER A 961 -52.98 -6.39 -13.05
C SER A 961 -54.41 -6.69 -13.49
N ALA A 962 -55.11 -7.59 -12.79
CA ALA A 962 -56.50 -7.93 -13.02
C ALA A 962 -57.27 -8.01 -11.70
N ASP A 963 -58.53 -7.61 -11.75
CA ASP A 963 -59.49 -7.75 -10.66
C ASP A 963 -60.00 -9.20 -10.64
N THR A 964 -59.82 -9.88 -9.51
CA THR A 964 -60.28 -11.27 -9.31
C THR A 964 -61.60 -11.33 -8.56
N SER A 965 -62.13 -10.20 -8.09
CA SER A 965 -63.37 -10.11 -7.31
C SER A 965 -64.61 -10.16 -8.20
N PHE A 966 -64.53 -9.53 -9.37
CA PHE A 966 -65.63 -9.38 -10.32
C PHE A 966 -65.23 -9.98 -11.67
N PHE A 967 -65.45 -11.30 -11.83
CA PHE A 967 -65.38 -11.99 -13.12
C PHE A 967 -66.69 -11.87 -13.89
#